data_AF-A0A5C9EZP3-F1
#
_entry.id   AF-A0A5C9EZP3-F1
#
_cell.length_a   1.000
_cell.length_b   1.000
_cell.length_c   1.000
_cell.angle_alpha   90.00
_cell.angle_beta   90.00
_cell.angle_gamma   90.00
#
_symmetry.space_group_name_H-M   'P 1'
#
loop_
_entity.id
_entity.type
_entity.pdbx_description
1 polymer ?
#
loop_
_entity_poly.entity_id
_entity_poly.type
_entity_poly.pdbx_seq_one_letter_code
_entity_poly.pdbx_strand_id
1 'polypeptide(L)'
;MNQRAHLKKLLVKRLIDTNINISPSALQVFMEVDKPLEKLDQIIKETTFIPSFKSNLTIETLQSISNEEIQIILERLNSSQGKTKKESSVQEKALILNGNSLIPTEEESEENKGDNTSSNVASPLLTATSSSLAPDILSPLAPGSPLEYDENETIEGSIPIRQDEDLDDLPLMEDKETSQEPPETHQHSRKEITEKLKNLSHSSSNLRFKPLAKEYDFNYHIKMDPTGKLFTSGEYTDFYNMTLDKFKKLKKLMRKRPETNSATNINTVKKFSENKEVSIIGLVKNIRRTKNEHYFFELEDLTGSVNVLVRNDSEKRDLLNIIKNTIEDQMLYVAGTYNKGKEDKEGIIFANVVSKIDIPMEFKPKTSAEPLSVALLSDMHIGSAEFEEPLWNRFLEFLNGNLGNKQQRSIAGKIKYLIINGDLVDGVGVYPNQQEDLIIPDIYDQFKKAAELFSAVPEYIKIILSSGNHEPVRNAIPRPAVPKKYCNELINLGVKVVGNPCMVETHNITSLVFHGDSLLDLNLSIPGLSNDKPAATMKELLICRHLAPSFGNKTQIAPTEKDWLIINEVPNIFHTGHLHINGFGIYRGVRLVNSGCFQAQTDFMKSLGISPTPGEVPIIELDTLKNIHLDLKTIH
;
A
#
# COMPACT_ATOMS: atom_id res chain seq x y z
N MET A 1 -21.50 42.80 20.18
CA MET A 1 -20.80 41.75 20.97
C MET A 1 -21.23 40.32 20.64
N ASN A 2 -22.52 39.94 20.72
CA ASN A 2 -22.91 38.52 20.76
C ASN A 2 -22.47 37.64 19.56
N GLN A 3 -22.48 38.18 18.32
CA GLN A 3 -22.07 37.43 17.12
C GLN A 3 -20.61 36.93 17.17
N ARG A 4 -19.66 37.76 17.60
CA ARG A 4 -18.23 37.37 17.65
C ARG A 4 -17.97 36.26 18.69
N ALA A 5 -18.76 36.20 19.77
CA ALA A 5 -18.75 35.10 20.73
C ALA A 5 -19.40 33.83 20.17
N HIS A 6 -20.49 33.95 19.42
CA HIS A 6 -21.16 32.83 18.75
C HIS A 6 -20.27 32.18 17.68
N LEU A 7 -19.62 33.00 16.83
CA LEU A 7 -18.65 32.56 15.83
C LEU A 7 -17.47 31.82 16.47
N LYS A 8 -16.88 32.38 17.54
CA LYS A 8 -15.81 31.71 18.31
C LYS A 8 -16.25 30.34 18.84
N LYS A 9 -17.49 30.22 19.33
CA LYS A 9 -18.06 28.94 19.81
C LYS A 9 -18.29 27.93 18.68
N LEU A 10 -18.72 28.38 17.50
CA LEU A 10 -18.88 27.52 16.31
C LEU A 10 -17.54 26.98 15.80
N LEU A 11 -16.52 27.84 15.67
CA LEU A 11 -15.17 27.45 15.25
C LEU A 11 -14.54 26.44 16.22
N VAL A 12 -14.56 26.74 17.52
CA VAL A 12 -14.04 25.83 18.56
C VAL A 12 -14.82 24.51 18.57
N LYS A 13 -16.14 24.52 18.39
CA LYS A 13 -16.92 23.26 18.30
C LYS A 13 -16.49 22.45 17.09
N ARG A 14 -16.42 23.04 15.89
CA ARG A 14 -16.08 22.31 14.66
C ARG A 14 -14.65 21.75 14.70
N LEU A 15 -13.71 22.47 15.32
CA LEU A 15 -12.36 21.98 15.59
C LEU A 15 -12.35 20.77 16.55
N ILE A 16 -13.09 20.83 17.65
CA ILE A 16 -13.26 19.70 18.59
C ILE A 16 -13.97 18.51 17.91
N ASP A 17 -14.98 18.77 17.09
CA ASP A 17 -15.67 17.73 16.30
C ASP A 17 -14.70 17.05 15.29
N THR A 18 -13.61 17.72 14.88
CA THR A 18 -12.49 17.15 14.11
C THR A 18 -11.30 16.65 14.95
N ASN A 19 -11.44 16.60 16.28
CA ASN A 19 -10.39 16.21 17.24
C ASN A 19 -9.11 17.07 17.17
N ILE A 20 -9.26 18.37 16.88
CA ILE A 20 -8.17 19.36 16.83
C ILE A 20 -8.39 20.42 17.93
N ASN A 21 -7.37 20.68 18.74
CA ASN A 21 -7.38 21.80 19.68
C ASN A 21 -6.79 23.05 19.02
N ILE A 22 -7.13 24.23 19.56
CA ILE A 22 -6.57 25.52 19.10
C ILE A 22 -6.16 26.38 20.28
N SER A 23 -4.95 26.96 20.21
CA SER A 23 -4.46 27.84 21.27
C SER A 23 -5.27 29.14 21.31
N PRO A 24 -5.39 29.82 22.47
CA PRO A 24 -6.11 31.10 22.57
C PRO A 24 -5.57 32.16 21.60
N SER A 25 -4.26 32.14 21.31
CA SER A 25 -3.58 33.04 20.38
C SER A 25 -3.86 32.68 18.91
N ALA A 26 -3.78 31.40 18.55
CA ALA A 26 -4.13 30.93 17.21
C ALA A 26 -5.60 31.21 16.89
N LEU A 27 -6.49 31.04 17.88
CA LEU A 27 -7.91 31.39 17.77
C LEU A 27 -8.18 32.90 17.71
N GLN A 28 -7.21 33.76 18.04
CA GLN A 28 -7.32 35.20 17.75
C GLN A 28 -7.00 35.48 16.28
N VAL A 29 -5.89 34.93 15.75
CA VAL A 29 -5.54 34.98 14.31
C VAL A 29 -6.72 34.48 13.47
N PHE A 30 -7.27 33.32 13.82
CA PHE A 30 -8.40 32.68 13.13
C PHE A 30 -9.70 33.52 13.13
N MET A 31 -9.84 34.47 14.05
CA MET A 31 -11.02 35.33 14.17
C MET A 31 -10.89 36.65 13.40
N GLU A 32 -9.73 36.91 12.77
CA GLU A 32 -9.48 38.07 11.88
C GLU A 32 -9.35 37.66 10.39
N VAL A 33 -9.36 36.36 10.08
CA VAL A 33 -9.46 35.81 8.71
C VAL A 33 -10.87 36.03 8.16
N ASP A 34 -11.02 36.46 6.91
CA ASP A 34 -12.33 36.62 6.28
C ASP A 34 -13.06 35.28 6.12
N LYS A 35 -14.36 35.26 6.45
CA LYS A 35 -15.24 34.07 6.48
C LYS A 35 -14.56 32.81 7.08
N PRO A 36 -14.15 32.83 8.36
CA PRO A 36 -13.30 31.79 8.92
C PRO A 36 -14.00 30.42 9.01
N LEU A 37 -15.34 30.37 9.04
CA LEU A 37 -16.10 29.11 8.99
C LEU A 37 -16.16 28.44 7.60
N GLU A 38 -15.91 29.19 6.53
CA GLU A 38 -15.82 28.67 5.16
C GLU A 38 -14.39 28.16 4.88
N LYS A 39 -13.38 28.93 5.29
CA LYS A 39 -11.96 28.57 5.12
C LYS A 39 -11.44 27.52 6.11
N LEU A 40 -12.20 27.19 7.16
CA LEU A 40 -11.77 26.27 8.22
C LEU A 40 -11.28 24.92 7.69
N ASP A 41 -12.05 24.27 6.82
CA ASP A 41 -11.70 22.93 6.33
C ASP A 41 -10.43 22.96 5.44
N GLN A 42 -10.20 24.06 4.72
CA GLN A 42 -8.96 24.29 3.97
C GLN A 42 -7.77 24.46 4.93
N ILE A 43 -7.90 25.30 5.96
CA ILE A 43 -6.79 25.58 6.89
C ILE A 43 -6.49 24.34 7.76
N ILE A 44 -7.50 23.56 8.13
CA ILE A 44 -7.31 22.22 8.73
C ILE A 44 -6.52 21.34 7.75
N LYS A 45 -6.93 21.26 6.47
CA LYS A 45 -6.22 20.46 5.46
C LYS A 45 -4.76 20.89 5.30
N GLU A 46 -4.48 22.18 5.14
CA GLU A 46 -3.11 22.72 5.06
C GLU A 46 -2.30 22.40 6.33
N THR A 47 -2.87 22.56 7.52
CA THR A 47 -2.16 22.25 8.77
C THR A 47 -1.94 20.74 8.99
N THR A 48 -2.82 19.87 8.51
CA THR A 48 -2.60 18.41 8.51
C THR A 48 -1.51 17.92 7.55
N PHE A 49 -1.00 18.78 6.65
CA PHE A 49 0.19 18.47 5.85
C PHE A 49 1.51 18.85 6.54
N ILE A 50 1.48 19.54 7.68
CA ILE A 50 2.69 19.83 8.47
C ILE A 50 3.10 18.57 9.25
N PRO A 51 4.30 17.97 9.02
CA PRO A 51 4.67 16.69 9.65
C PRO A 51 4.74 16.72 11.18
N SER A 52 4.90 17.90 11.79
CA SER A 52 4.94 18.10 13.25
C SER A 52 3.58 18.40 13.88
N PHE A 53 2.48 18.40 13.13
CA PHE A 53 1.15 18.78 13.62
C PHE A 53 0.50 17.72 14.53
N LYS A 54 0.70 17.87 15.84
CA LYS A 54 0.11 17.00 16.88
C LYS A 54 -1.33 17.41 17.25
N SER A 55 -2.20 17.59 16.25
CA SER A 55 -3.61 18.01 16.36
C SER A 55 -3.86 19.28 17.22
N ASN A 56 -2.87 20.17 17.29
CA ASN A 56 -2.89 21.37 18.10
C ASN A 56 -2.50 22.58 17.24
N LEU A 57 -3.46 23.43 16.91
CA LEU A 57 -3.23 24.67 16.17
C LEU A 57 -2.57 25.71 17.09
N THR A 58 -1.26 25.89 16.95
CA THR A 58 -0.47 26.96 17.59
C THR A 58 -0.17 28.08 16.60
N ILE A 59 0.48 29.16 17.06
CA ILE A 59 0.98 30.21 16.15
C ILE A 59 2.05 29.65 15.21
N GLU A 60 2.92 28.74 15.68
CA GLU A 60 3.95 28.11 14.85
C GLU A 60 3.31 27.23 13.76
N THR A 61 2.20 26.55 14.07
CA THR A 61 1.40 25.80 13.08
C THR A 61 0.81 26.73 12.01
N LEU A 62 0.30 27.90 12.40
CA LEU A 62 -0.24 28.89 11.46
C LEU A 62 0.84 29.63 10.66
N GLN A 63 2.08 29.67 11.16
CA GLN A 63 3.25 30.19 10.42
C GLN A 63 3.80 29.21 9.39
N SER A 64 3.48 27.91 9.48
CA SER A 64 4.01 26.85 8.60
C SER A 64 3.05 26.40 7.50
N ILE A 65 1.94 27.12 7.28
CA ILE A 65 1.02 26.93 6.15
C ILE A 65 1.20 27.99 5.05
N SER A 66 0.81 27.62 3.83
CA SER A 66 0.83 28.43 2.60
C SER A 66 -0.20 29.57 2.55
N ASN A 67 -1.04 29.72 3.57
CA ASN A 67 -2.19 30.61 3.54
C ASN A 67 -1.81 32.10 3.68
N GLU A 68 -1.74 32.82 2.54
CA GLU A 68 -1.30 34.22 2.44
C GLU A 68 -2.00 35.16 3.43
N GLU A 69 -3.31 35.02 3.62
CA GLU A 69 -4.10 35.87 4.52
C GLU A 69 -3.69 35.69 5.98
N ILE A 70 -3.45 34.44 6.39
CA ILE A 70 -2.96 34.13 7.74
C ILE A 70 -1.53 34.66 7.93
N GLN A 71 -0.67 34.55 6.93
CA GLN A 71 0.68 35.13 6.98
C GLN A 71 0.63 36.66 7.13
N ILE A 72 -0.22 37.35 6.37
CA ILE A 72 -0.43 38.82 6.49
C ILE A 72 -0.94 39.20 7.89
N ILE A 73 -1.84 38.42 8.50
CA ILE A 73 -2.33 38.67 9.87
C ILE A 73 -1.19 38.45 10.88
N LEU A 74 -0.38 37.40 10.72
CA LEU A 74 0.76 37.09 11.59
C LEU A 74 1.86 38.17 11.48
N GLU A 75 2.17 38.65 10.28
CA GLU A 75 3.10 39.76 10.06
C GLU A 75 2.64 41.05 10.73
N ARG A 76 1.34 41.38 10.67
CA ARG A 76 0.75 42.55 11.35
C ARG A 76 0.86 42.43 12.88
N LEU A 77 0.65 41.23 13.43
CA LEU A 77 0.78 40.95 14.87
C LEU A 77 2.25 41.00 15.33
N ASN A 78 3.18 40.45 14.54
CA ASN A 78 4.62 40.54 14.82
C ASN A 78 5.12 42.00 14.72
N SER A 79 4.68 42.75 13.72
CA SER A 79 5.02 44.16 13.50
C SER A 79 4.53 45.08 14.64
N SER A 80 3.42 44.72 15.28
CA SER A 80 2.89 45.46 16.44
C SER A 80 3.58 45.08 17.76
N GLN A 81 4.09 43.85 17.93
CA GLN A 81 4.99 43.52 19.05
C GLN A 81 6.41 44.07 18.88
N GLY A 82 6.87 44.30 17.64
CA GLY A 82 8.19 44.87 17.36
C GLY A 82 8.42 46.28 17.92
N LYS A 83 7.36 47.02 18.30
CA LYS A 83 7.45 48.39 18.84
C LYS A 83 7.69 48.49 20.34
N THR A 84 7.63 47.40 21.11
CA THR A 84 7.84 47.39 22.58
C THR A 84 9.10 46.66 23.05
N LYS A 85 10.00 46.29 22.13
CA LYS A 85 11.25 45.56 22.44
C LYS A 85 12.53 46.23 21.93
N LYS A 86 12.55 47.57 21.86
CA LYS A 86 13.72 48.36 21.43
C LYS A 86 14.18 49.45 22.42
N GLU A 87 13.85 49.29 23.70
CA GLU A 87 14.43 50.05 24.82
C GLU A 87 15.12 49.12 25.83
N SER A 88 16.03 48.28 25.34
CA SER A 88 17.02 47.55 26.16
C SER A 88 18.21 47.15 25.30
N SER A 89 19.42 47.12 25.89
CA SER A 89 20.62 46.47 25.36
C SER A 89 20.99 46.74 23.88
N VAL A 90 21.48 47.94 23.58
CA VAL A 90 22.79 48.09 22.90
C VAL A 90 23.56 49.25 23.54
N GLN A 91 24.37 48.93 24.55
CA GLN A 91 25.60 49.68 24.85
C GLN A 91 26.79 48.78 24.51
N GLU A 92 27.08 48.62 23.21
CA GLU A 92 28.45 48.44 22.74
C GLU A 92 28.55 48.58 21.20
N LYS A 93 29.75 48.96 20.74
CA LYS A 93 30.22 48.96 19.34
C LYS A 93 29.49 49.89 18.36
N ALA A 94 30.17 50.98 18.02
CA ALA A 94 29.80 51.98 17.02
C ALA A 94 30.50 51.73 15.66
N LEU A 95 30.24 52.63 14.68
CA LEU A 95 30.82 52.69 13.32
C LEU A 95 30.27 51.59 12.39
N ILE A 96 29.77 51.85 11.16
CA ILE A 96 30.20 52.81 10.12
C ILE A 96 29.00 53.54 9.43
N LEU A 97 29.29 54.52 8.59
CA LEU A 97 28.46 55.60 8.01
C LEU A 97 27.49 55.24 6.85
N ASN A 98 26.52 56.15 6.64
CA ASN A 98 25.80 56.54 5.39
C ASN A 98 24.78 55.55 4.75
N GLY A 99 23.66 56.02 4.16
CA GLY A 99 23.06 57.37 4.19
C GLY A 99 22.06 57.65 3.04
N ASN A 100 21.03 58.49 3.32
CA ASN A 100 20.08 59.15 2.39
C ASN A 100 19.11 58.26 1.55
N SER A 101 17.90 58.70 1.14
CA SER A 101 16.98 59.79 1.59
C SER A 101 15.64 59.77 0.80
N LEU A 102 14.56 60.38 1.35
CA LEU A 102 13.26 60.75 0.71
C LEU A 102 12.28 59.59 0.40
N ILE A 103 10.94 59.57 0.66
CA ILE A 103 9.86 60.56 0.97
C ILE A 103 9.27 61.25 -0.28
N PRO A 104 7.92 61.39 -0.51
CA PRO A 104 6.70 60.87 0.17
C PRO A 104 5.91 59.86 -0.76
N THR A 105 4.57 59.71 -0.95
CA THR A 105 3.33 60.45 -0.55
C THR A 105 2.01 59.62 -0.63
N GLU A 106 0.93 60.25 -0.16
CA GLU A 106 -0.56 60.10 -0.19
C GLU A 106 -1.30 59.89 -1.57
N GLU A 107 -2.65 59.74 -1.72
CA GLU A 107 -3.83 60.01 -0.84
C GLU A 107 -5.12 59.20 -1.22
N GLU A 108 -5.96 58.85 -0.21
CA GLU A 108 -7.46 58.88 -0.07
C GLU A 108 -8.48 58.71 -1.25
N SER A 109 -9.84 58.69 -1.11
CA SER A 109 -10.91 58.25 -0.16
C SER A 109 -12.26 58.33 -0.99
N GLU A 110 -13.53 58.09 -0.63
CA GLU A 110 -14.41 57.54 0.44
C GLU A 110 -15.81 57.28 -0.27
N GLU A 111 -16.99 56.80 0.21
CA GLU A 111 -17.63 56.23 1.43
C GLU A 111 -19.01 55.61 1.01
N ASN A 112 -19.95 55.38 1.95
CA ASN A 112 -21.43 55.46 1.83
C ASN A 112 -22.35 54.25 1.49
N LYS A 113 -22.67 53.49 2.57
CA LYS A 113 -24.02 53.25 3.21
C LYS A 113 -25.24 52.62 2.48
N GLY A 114 -25.96 51.74 3.22
CA GLY A 114 -27.41 51.49 3.06
C GLY A 114 -28.00 50.18 3.66
N ASP A 115 -28.52 50.22 4.91
CA ASP A 115 -29.86 49.76 5.43
C ASP A 115 -30.70 48.63 4.74
N ASN A 116 -31.61 47.84 5.38
CA ASN A 116 -32.11 47.73 6.78
C ASN A 116 -32.95 46.44 7.05
N THR A 117 -32.89 45.86 8.27
CA THR A 117 -33.95 45.06 9.00
C THR A 117 -34.55 43.78 8.34
N SER A 118 -35.36 42.86 8.95
CA SER A 118 -36.00 42.68 10.30
C SER A 118 -36.31 41.18 10.64
N SER A 119 -36.25 40.78 11.92
CA SER A 119 -37.20 39.91 12.73
C SER A 119 -37.84 38.59 12.17
N ASN A 120 -38.37 37.59 12.91
CA ASN A 120 -38.48 37.25 14.36
C ASN A 120 -38.97 35.77 14.59
N VAL A 121 -38.71 35.16 15.78
CA VAL A 121 -39.60 34.23 16.58
C VAL A 121 -40.13 32.90 15.94
N ALA A 122 -40.28 31.74 16.60
CA ALA A 122 -39.76 31.12 17.85
C ALA A 122 -40.10 29.60 17.91
N SER A 123 -39.61 28.87 18.93
CA SER A 123 -39.89 27.43 19.20
C SER A 123 -41.12 27.19 20.10
N PRO A 124 -41.51 25.92 20.33
CA PRO A 124 -41.50 25.42 21.72
C PRO A 124 -40.98 23.97 21.93
N LEU A 125 -40.85 23.57 23.20
CA LEU A 125 -40.38 22.27 23.71
C LEU A 125 -41.49 21.19 23.80
N LEU A 126 -41.08 19.91 23.96
CA LEU A 126 -41.59 19.01 25.01
C LEU A 126 -40.65 17.80 25.26
N THR A 127 -40.92 17.00 26.30
CA THR A 127 -39.97 16.05 26.94
C THR A 127 -40.62 14.72 27.38
N ALA A 128 -39.94 13.56 27.32
CA ALA A 128 -40.11 12.41 28.27
C ALA A 128 -39.19 11.16 28.05
N THR A 129 -38.36 10.84 29.05
CA THR A 129 -38.07 9.52 29.70
C THR A 129 -38.15 8.14 28.97
N SER A 130 -36.97 7.54 28.73
CA SER A 130 -36.44 6.23 29.24
C SER A 130 -37.17 4.86 29.15
N SER A 131 -36.35 3.79 29.00
CA SER A 131 -36.56 2.35 29.33
C SER A 131 -37.44 1.51 28.37
N SER A 132 -37.31 0.18 28.21
CA SER A 132 -36.24 -0.82 28.50
C SER A 132 -36.58 -2.19 27.85
N LEU A 133 -35.82 -3.26 28.17
CA LEU A 133 -36.07 -4.70 27.93
C LEU A 133 -35.70 -5.32 26.57
N ALA A 134 -35.24 -6.57 26.65
CA ALA A 134 -35.11 -7.56 25.58
C ALA A 134 -36.05 -8.76 25.86
N PRO A 135 -36.15 -9.73 24.94
CA PRO A 135 -36.02 -11.13 25.40
C PRO A 135 -35.16 -12.02 24.48
N ASP A 136 -34.83 -13.21 25.00
CA ASP A 136 -33.98 -14.25 24.40
C ASP A 136 -34.74 -15.29 23.52
N ILE A 137 -34.00 -16.34 23.16
CA ILE A 137 -34.40 -17.73 22.85
C ILE A 137 -34.93 -18.04 21.43
N LEU A 138 -34.07 -18.62 20.56
CA LEU A 138 -34.06 -20.06 20.20
C LEU A 138 -33.08 -20.37 19.05
N SER A 139 -32.39 -21.51 19.15
CA SER A 139 -31.74 -22.20 18.03
C SER A 139 -32.43 -23.55 17.79
N PRO A 140 -32.35 -24.10 16.56
CA PRO A 140 -31.96 -25.51 16.49
C PRO A 140 -31.14 -25.92 15.24
N LEU A 141 -30.26 -26.91 15.48
CA LEU A 141 -29.90 -28.06 14.62
C LEU A 141 -29.42 -27.87 13.16
N ALA A 142 -28.23 -28.41 12.90
CA ALA A 142 -27.87 -29.04 11.61
C ALA A 142 -28.37 -30.51 11.58
N PRO A 143 -28.43 -31.16 10.40
CA PRO A 143 -27.34 -32.08 10.04
C PRO A 143 -27.03 -32.16 8.52
N GLY A 144 -25.94 -32.84 8.15
CA GLY A 144 -25.71 -33.29 6.76
C GLY A 144 -24.24 -33.26 6.29
N SER A 145 -23.53 -34.39 6.45
CA SER A 145 -22.24 -34.65 5.80
C SER A 145 -22.47 -35.25 4.38
N PRO A 146 -21.47 -35.27 3.48
CA PRO A 146 -21.73 -35.33 2.03
C PRO A 146 -21.98 -36.73 1.48
N LEU A 147 -22.54 -36.77 0.26
CA LEU A 147 -22.56 -37.95 -0.60
C LEU A 147 -21.30 -38.02 -1.46
N GLU A 148 -20.75 -39.23 -1.58
CA GLU A 148 -19.70 -39.59 -2.53
C GLU A 148 -20.29 -39.69 -3.95
N TYR A 149 -19.50 -39.36 -4.97
CA TYR A 149 -19.70 -39.83 -6.34
C TYR A 149 -18.36 -40.20 -6.96
N ASP A 150 -18.37 -41.30 -7.71
CA ASP A 150 -17.19 -42.04 -8.16
C ASP A 150 -16.61 -41.50 -9.48
N GLU A 151 -15.46 -42.03 -9.88
CA GLU A 151 -14.67 -41.61 -11.03
C GLU A 151 -15.15 -42.16 -12.40
N ASN A 152 -14.46 -41.70 -13.45
CA ASN A 152 -14.27 -42.34 -14.75
C ASN A 152 -15.45 -42.36 -15.74
N GLU A 153 -15.35 -41.52 -16.78
CA GLU A 153 -15.62 -42.00 -18.14
C GLU A 153 -14.66 -41.34 -19.15
N THR A 154 -13.78 -42.14 -19.76
CA THR A 154 -12.85 -41.75 -20.82
C THR A 154 -13.52 -41.88 -22.18
N ILE A 155 -13.43 -40.85 -23.03
CA ILE A 155 -13.85 -40.93 -24.43
C ILE A 155 -12.71 -40.43 -25.33
N GLU A 156 -12.23 -41.31 -26.20
CA GLU A 156 -11.29 -40.97 -27.27
C GLU A 156 -12.01 -40.25 -28.42
N GLY A 157 -11.38 -39.22 -28.99
CA GLY A 157 -11.87 -38.52 -30.18
C GLY A 157 -10.70 -37.91 -30.94
N SER A 158 -10.52 -38.28 -32.21
CA SER A 158 -9.29 -38.01 -32.95
C SER A 158 -9.54 -37.48 -34.37
N ILE A 159 -8.54 -36.77 -34.93
CA ILE A 159 -8.42 -36.32 -36.34
C ILE A 159 -9.39 -35.16 -36.70
N PRO A 160 -9.04 -34.19 -37.59
CA PRO A 160 -7.82 -34.01 -38.40
C PRO A 160 -7.02 -32.72 -38.13
N ILE A 161 -5.80 -32.69 -38.69
CA ILE A 161 -4.98 -31.48 -38.90
C ILE A 161 -5.47 -30.75 -40.17
N ARG A 162 -5.42 -29.40 -40.19
CA ARG A 162 -5.37 -28.61 -41.42
C ARG A 162 -4.43 -27.41 -41.32
N GLN A 163 -3.65 -27.31 -42.39
CA GLN A 163 -2.89 -26.19 -42.95
C GLN A 163 -3.82 -25.09 -43.53
N ASP A 164 -3.43 -23.84 -43.87
CA ASP A 164 -2.12 -23.13 -44.00
C ASP A 164 -2.28 -21.63 -43.58
N GLU A 165 -1.15 -20.87 -43.51
CA GLU A 165 -0.92 -19.42 -43.85
C GLU A 165 -1.88 -18.30 -43.34
N ASP A 166 -1.50 -17.02 -43.10
CA ASP A 166 -0.29 -16.18 -43.23
C ASP A 166 0.13 -15.61 -41.84
N LEU A 167 1.38 -15.34 -41.47
CA LEU A 167 2.37 -14.34 -41.96
C LEU A 167 1.98 -12.85 -41.84
N ASP A 168 2.57 -12.17 -40.85
CA ASP A 168 3.06 -10.79 -40.98
C ASP A 168 4.18 -10.54 -39.95
N ASP A 169 5.23 -9.82 -40.33
CA ASP A 169 6.56 -9.87 -39.66
C ASP A 169 6.95 -8.53 -39.00
N LEU A 170 7.84 -8.58 -37.99
CA LEU A 170 8.81 -7.54 -37.56
C LEU A 170 9.47 -7.96 -36.22
N PRO A 171 10.76 -7.64 -35.99
CA PRO A 171 11.66 -8.58 -35.32
C PRO A 171 11.66 -8.56 -33.80
N LEU A 172 11.63 -9.76 -33.23
CA LEU A 172 12.11 -10.03 -31.87
C LEU A 172 13.64 -10.15 -31.88
N MET A 173 14.32 -9.37 -31.02
CA MET A 173 15.72 -9.64 -30.67
C MET A 173 15.78 -10.78 -29.65
N GLU A 174 16.26 -11.95 -30.07
CA GLU A 174 16.55 -13.06 -29.17
C GLU A 174 17.85 -12.81 -28.39
N ASP A 175 17.75 -12.24 -27.19
CA ASP A 175 18.83 -12.35 -26.20
C ASP A 175 18.95 -13.80 -25.73
N LYS A 176 19.90 -14.54 -26.32
CA LYS A 176 20.24 -15.92 -25.92
C LYS A 176 20.99 -15.92 -24.59
N GLU A 177 20.25 -15.83 -23.47
CA GLU A 177 20.76 -16.20 -22.15
C GLU A 177 21.29 -17.64 -22.21
N THR A 178 22.61 -17.74 -22.36
CA THR A 178 23.33 -19.01 -22.51
C THR A 178 23.62 -19.57 -21.12
N SER A 179 23.34 -20.86 -20.91
CA SER A 179 23.64 -21.56 -19.67
C SER A 179 25.14 -21.50 -19.36
N GLN A 180 25.55 -20.62 -18.45
CA GLN A 180 26.94 -20.49 -18.00
C GLN A 180 27.11 -21.07 -16.60
N GLU A 181 28.07 -21.97 -16.46
CA GLU A 181 28.55 -22.46 -15.16
C GLU A 181 29.24 -21.32 -14.38
N PRO A 182 29.18 -21.32 -13.03
CA PRO A 182 29.72 -20.22 -12.23
C PRO A 182 31.26 -20.18 -12.27
N PRO A 183 31.88 -19.01 -12.48
CA PRO A 183 33.34 -18.91 -12.57
C PRO A 183 34.02 -19.14 -11.22
N GLU A 184 35.18 -19.80 -11.26
CA GLU A 184 35.91 -20.28 -10.07
C GLU A 184 36.31 -19.18 -9.08
N THR A 185 36.43 -17.93 -9.56
CA THR A 185 36.84 -16.75 -8.77
C THR A 185 35.94 -16.47 -7.56
N HIS A 186 34.64 -16.79 -7.62
CA HIS A 186 33.72 -16.58 -6.49
C HIS A 186 34.09 -17.40 -5.24
N GLN A 187 34.83 -18.52 -5.39
CA GLN A 187 35.18 -19.35 -4.25
C GLN A 187 36.27 -18.75 -3.35
N HIS A 188 37.11 -17.84 -3.86
CA HIS A 188 38.33 -17.44 -3.13
C HIS A 188 38.05 -16.44 -2.00
N SER A 189 37.42 -15.29 -2.29
CA SER A 189 37.13 -14.26 -1.27
C SER A 189 36.18 -14.77 -0.18
N ARG A 190 35.23 -15.65 -0.53
CA ARG A 190 34.33 -16.29 0.44
C ARG A 190 35.04 -17.18 1.45
N LYS A 191 36.04 -17.97 1.02
CA LYS A 191 36.79 -18.85 1.92
C LYS A 191 37.53 -18.04 2.99
N GLU A 192 38.21 -16.96 2.59
CA GLU A 192 38.98 -16.10 3.50
C GLU A 192 38.13 -15.43 4.59
N ILE A 193 36.90 -14.99 4.27
CA ILE A 193 35.97 -14.41 5.24
C ILE A 193 35.38 -15.52 6.15
N THR A 194 35.00 -16.66 5.56
CA THR A 194 34.40 -17.79 6.29
C THR A 194 35.38 -18.42 7.29
N GLU A 195 36.67 -18.47 6.97
CA GLU A 195 37.70 -19.00 7.87
C GLU A 195 37.98 -18.08 9.06
N LYS A 196 37.90 -16.75 8.90
CA LYS A 196 37.96 -15.80 10.02
C LYS A 196 36.84 -16.03 11.04
N LEU A 197 35.61 -16.25 10.57
CA LEU A 197 34.44 -16.47 11.45
C LEU A 197 34.47 -17.83 12.15
N LYS A 198 34.96 -18.88 11.48
CA LYS A 198 35.07 -20.24 12.08
C LYS A 198 36.01 -20.33 13.27
N ASN A 199 37.01 -19.45 13.37
CA ASN A 199 38.00 -19.48 14.45
C ASN A 199 37.48 -18.93 15.80
N LEU A 200 36.24 -18.43 15.86
CA LEU A 200 35.64 -17.81 17.05
C LEU A 200 34.70 -18.72 17.86
N SER A 201 34.37 -19.92 17.40
CA SER A 201 33.49 -20.86 18.11
C SER A 201 34.16 -22.22 18.37
N HIS A 202 34.09 -22.68 19.62
CA HIS A 202 34.58 -23.99 20.08
C HIS A 202 33.61 -24.59 21.11
N SER A 203 33.61 -25.93 21.23
CA SER A 203 32.82 -26.74 22.18
C SER A 203 31.41 -27.22 21.78
N SER A 204 31.32 -27.79 20.56
CA SER A 204 30.80 -29.16 20.34
C SER A 204 29.51 -29.64 21.04
N SER A 205 28.45 -29.86 20.24
CA SER A 205 27.70 -31.14 20.32
C SER A 205 27.45 -31.68 18.90
N ASN A 206 28.07 -32.82 18.56
CA ASN A 206 28.22 -33.26 17.17
C ASN A 206 27.03 -34.08 16.63
N LEU A 207 25.86 -33.45 16.50
CA LEU A 207 24.97 -33.78 15.37
C LEU A 207 25.40 -32.93 14.17
N ARG A 208 26.26 -33.49 13.31
CA ARG A 208 26.71 -32.83 12.08
C ARG A 208 25.50 -32.50 11.20
N PHE A 209 25.13 -31.22 11.15
CA PHE A 209 24.01 -30.73 10.36
C PHE A 209 24.18 -31.11 8.88
N LYS A 210 23.12 -31.69 8.31
CA LYS A 210 23.02 -32.06 6.89
C LYS A 210 21.73 -31.43 6.35
N PRO A 211 21.82 -30.25 5.73
CA PRO A 211 20.65 -29.61 5.13
C PRO A 211 20.23 -30.35 3.86
N LEU A 212 19.00 -30.86 3.84
CA LEU A 212 18.37 -31.51 2.69
C LEU A 212 18.40 -30.63 1.44
N ALA A 213 18.19 -29.32 1.59
CA ALA A 213 18.26 -28.33 0.52
C ALA A 213 19.64 -28.21 -0.17
N LYS A 214 20.70 -28.84 0.36
CA LYS A 214 22.00 -28.95 -0.31
C LYS A 214 22.07 -30.12 -1.31
N GLU A 215 21.13 -31.06 -1.26
CA GLU A 215 21.06 -32.23 -2.15
C GLU A 215 20.26 -31.94 -3.44
N TYR A 216 19.70 -30.74 -3.57
CA TYR A 216 18.92 -30.26 -4.71
C TYR A 216 19.55 -29.00 -5.34
N ASP A 217 19.34 -28.80 -6.64
CA ASP A 217 19.80 -27.61 -7.38
C ASP A 217 18.88 -26.39 -7.21
N PHE A 218 19.27 -25.26 -7.79
CA PHE A 218 18.42 -24.06 -7.85
C PHE A 218 17.48 -24.10 -9.06
N ASN A 219 16.18 -24.28 -8.82
CA ASN A 219 15.11 -24.20 -9.81
C ASN A 219 14.24 -22.98 -9.51
N TYR A 220 14.57 -21.83 -10.11
CA TYR A 220 13.80 -20.59 -9.99
C TYR A 220 13.78 -19.76 -11.27
N HIS A 221 12.68 -19.05 -11.50
CA HIS A 221 12.48 -18.16 -12.65
C HIS A 221 11.82 -16.85 -12.22
N ILE A 222 12.20 -15.73 -12.86
CA ILE A 222 11.57 -14.42 -12.63
C ILE A 222 10.56 -14.16 -13.74
N LYS A 223 9.28 -14.52 -13.52
CA LYS A 223 8.19 -14.37 -14.50
C LYS A 223 7.81 -12.92 -14.77
N MET A 224 7.97 -12.05 -13.76
CA MET A 224 7.67 -10.63 -13.87
C MET A 224 8.74 -9.85 -13.12
N ASP A 225 9.44 -8.98 -13.84
CA ASP A 225 10.32 -7.95 -13.30
C ASP A 225 10.11 -6.67 -14.13
N PRO A 226 9.68 -5.56 -13.49
CA PRO A 226 9.54 -4.27 -14.16
C PRO A 226 10.88 -3.63 -14.55
N THR A 227 12.00 -4.06 -13.98
CA THR A 227 13.33 -3.46 -14.20
C THR A 227 13.67 -3.30 -15.68
N GLY A 228 14.18 -2.11 -16.04
CA GLY A 228 14.49 -1.73 -17.42
C GLY A 228 13.27 -1.38 -18.30
N LYS A 229 12.04 -1.44 -17.76
CA LYS A 229 10.78 -1.26 -18.51
C LYS A 229 9.87 -0.20 -17.88
N LEU A 230 10.49 0.75 -17.15
CA LEU A 230 9.84 1.76 -16.30
C LEU A 230 9.97 3.20 -16.80
N PHE A 231 10.32 3.36 -18.09
CA PHE A 231 10.42 4.65 -18.74
C PHE A 231 9.09 5.41 -18.68
N THR A 232 9.20 6.71 -18.43
CA THR A 232 8.11 7.67 -18.38
C THR A 232 8.71 9.06 -18.57
N SER A 233 7.96 9.93 -19.24
CA SER A 233 8.21 11.36 -19.36
C SER A 233 7.55 12.18 -18.24
N GLY A 234 6.51 11.61 -17.59
CA GLY A 234 5.64 12.33 -16.67
C GLY A 234 4.52 13.13 -17.35
N GLU A 235 4.42 13.08 -18.68
CA GLU A 235 3.39 13.79 -19.46
C GLU A 235 2.00 13.17 -19.33
N TYR A 236 0.95 13.95 -19.63
CA TYR A 236 -0.45 13.50 -19.62
C TYR A 236 -0.68 12.20 -20.42
N THR A 237 0.03 12.02 -21.53
CA THR A 237 -0.04 10.82 -22.37
C THR A 237 0.33 9.55 -21.62
N ASP A 238 1.24 9.63 -20.66
CA ASP A 238 1.72 8.45 -19.93
C ASP A 238 0.67 8.00 -18.90
N PHE A 239 0.04 8.94 -18.19
CA PHE A 239 -1.09 8.67 -17.31
C PHE A 239 -2.29 8.10 -18.09
N TYR A 240 -2.59 8.66 -19.27
CA TYR A 240 -3.64 8.16 -20.16
C TYR A 240 -3.34 6.72 -20.63
N ASN A 241 -2.12 6.46 -21.11
CA ASN A 241 -1.72 5.14 -21.60
C ASN A 241 -1.73 4.08 -20.49
N MET A 242 -1.20 4.40 -19.30
CA MET A 242 -1.26 3.54 -18.12
C MET A 242 -2.71 3.19 -17.76
N THR A 243 -3.59 4.18 -17.70
CA THR A 243 -5.02 4.00 -17.34
C THR A 243 -5.77 3.20 -18.41
N LEU A 244 -5.44 3.39 -19.69
CA LEU A 244 -6.00 2.66 -20.81
C LEU A 244 -5.55 1.18 -20.81
N ASP A 245 -4.29 0.90 -20.51
CA ASP A 245 -3.77 -0.46 -20.34
C ASP A 245 -4.37 -1.14 -19.09
N LYS A 246 -4.47 -0.42 -17.97
CA LYS A 246 -5.17 -0.84 -16.75
C LYS A 246 -6.60 -1.29 -17.07
N PHE A 247 -7.37 -0.43 -17.74
CA PHE A 247 -8.74 -0.76 -18.17
C PHE A 247 -8.78 -2.01 -19.07
N LYS A 248 -7.92 -2.09 -20.09
CA LYS A 248 -7.87 -3.22 -21.04
C LYS A 248 -7.55 -4.54 -20.33
N LYS A 249 -6.53 -4.57 -19.48
CA LYS A 249 -6.11 -5.75 -18.69
C LYS A 249 -7.18 -6.18 -17.70
N LEU A 250 -7.73 -5.26 -16.90
CA LEU A 250 -8.79 -5.57 -15.95
C LEU A 250 -10.08 -6.05 -16.66
N LYS A 251 -10.49 -5.45 -17.78
CA LYS A 251 -11.66 -5.91 -18.57
C LYS A 251 -11.43 -7.29 -19.19
N LYS A 252 -10.18 -7.62 -19.57
CA LYS A 252 -9.78 -8.97 -20.01
C LYS A 252 -9.82 -10.00 -18.87
N LEU A 253 -9.48 -9.62 -17.63
CA LEU A 253 -9.65 -10.49 -16.47
C LEU A 253 -11.12 -10.68 -16.09
N MET A 254 -11.92 -9.62 -16.08
CA MET A 254 -13.36 -9.68 -15.81
C MET A 254 -14.06 -10.62 -16.80
N ARG A 255 -13.80 -10.48 -18.10
CA ARG A 255 -14.37 -11.32 -19.18
C ARG A 255 -13.92 -12.79 -19.18
N LYS A 256 -13.08 -13.23 -18.24
CA LYS A 256 -12.90 -14.68 -17.98
C LYS A 256 -14.10 -15.30 -17.25
N ARG A 257 -15.01 -14.47 -16.71
CA ARG A 257 -16.18 -14.86 -15.93
C ARG A 257 -17.43 -14.93 -16.84
N PRO A 258 -18.05 -16.11 -17.06
CA PRO A 258 -19.08 -16.30 -18.09
C PRO A 258 -20.27 -15.34 -18.00
N GLU A 259 -20.72 -15.00 -16.79
CA GLU A 259 -21.86 -14.10 -16.55
C GLU A 259 -21.62 -12.68 -17.09
N THR A 260 -20.35 -12.27 -17.16
CA THR A 260 -19.95 -10.92 -17.59
C THR A 260 -19.86 -10.77 -19.11
N ASN A 261 -19.97 -11.86 -19.88
CA ASN A 261 -19.91 -11.82 -21.35
C ASN A 261 -21.10 -11.07 -21.99
N SER A 262 -22.20 -10.94 -21.26
CA SER A 262 -23.34 -10.09 -21.62
C SER A 262 -23.02 -8.59 -21.66
N ALA A 263 -21.91 -8.16 -21.03
CA ALA A 263 -21.64 -6.74 -20.78
C ALA A 263 -21.41 -5.92 -22.05
N THR A 264 -22.31 -4.95 -22.24
CA THR A 264 -22.28 -3.95 -23.31
C THR A 264 -21.48 -2.71 -22.90
N ASN A 265 -21.11 -1.88 -23.89
CA ASN A 265 -20.44 -0.60 -23.62
C ASN A 265 -21.47 0.48 -23.20
N ILE A 266 -21.06 1.39 -22.33
CA ILE A 266 -21.96 2.36 -21.67
C ILE A 266 -22.69 3.30 -22.65
N ASN A 267 -22.02 3.75 -23.71
CA ASN A 267 -22.64 4.59 -24.75
C ASN A 267 -23.73 3.84 -25.56
N THR A 268 -23.70 2.50 -25.59
CA THR A 268 -24.80 1.70 -26.15
C THR A 268 -26.00 1.69 -25.20
N VAL A 269 -25.76 1.52 -23.89
CA VAL A 269 -26.80 1.59 -22.85
C VAL A 269 -27.51 2.94 -22.84
N LYS A 270 -26.76 4.05 -22.94
CA LYS A 270 -27.33 5.42 -22.98
C LYS A 270 -28.38 5.63 -24.09
N LYS A 271 -28.37 4.82 -25.15
CA LYS A 271 -29.29 4.88 -26.31
C LYS A 271 -30.57 4.05 -26.14
N PHE A 272 -30.68 3.23 -25.09
CA PHE A 272 -31.86 2.39 -24.85
C PHE A 272 -33.06 3.18 -24.31
N SER A 273 -34.25 2.58 -24.45
CA SER A 273 -35.49 3.01 -23.80
C SER A 273 -35.42 2.84 -22.28
N GLU A 274 -36.36 3.47 -21.56
CA GLU A 274 -36.56 3.25 -20.12
C GLU A 274 -36.90 1.78 -19.79
N ASN A 275 -36.63 1.39 -18.54
CA ASN A 275 -36.94 0.08 -17.96
C ASN A 275 -36.32 -1.14 -18.67
N LYS A 276 -35.23 -0.95 -19.42
CA LYS A 276 -34.53 -2.07 -20.09
C LYS A 276 -33.46 -2.68 -19.19
N GLU A 277 -33.39 -4.01 -19.16
CA GLU A 277 -32.29 -4.72 -18.51
C GLU A 277 -30.97 -4.55 -19.28
N VAL A 278 -29.90 -4.28 -18.53
CA VAL A 278 -28.56 -4.06 -19.07
C VAL A 278 -27.49 -4.66 -18.17
N SER A 279 -26.33 -4.94 -18.75
CA SER A 279 -25.09 -5.20 -18.03
C SER A 279 -23.92 -4.44 -18.65
N ILE A 280 -22.98 -4.01 -17.80
CA ILE A 280 -21.82 -3.19 -18.13
C ILE A 280 -20.58 -3.61 -17.32
N ILE A 281 -19.40 -3.28 -17.81
CA ILE A 281 -18.11 -3.38 -17.09
C ILE A 281 -17.40 -2.04 -17.20
N GLY A 282 -16.99 -1.47 -16.06
CA GLY A 282 -16.29 -0.20 -16.00
C GLY A 282 -15.51 0.01 -14.70
N LEU A 283 -14.76 1.10 -14.62
CA LEU A 283 -14.07 1.55 -13.40
C LEU A 283 -14.99 2.46 -12.57
N VAL A 284 -14.88 2.41 -11.25
CA VAL A 284 -15.61 3.32 -10.34
C VAL A 284 -14.92 4.68 -10.32
N LYS A 285 -15.57 5.70 -10.89
CA LYS A 285 -15.04 7.07 -10.99
C LYS A 285 -15.35 7.92 -9.76
N ASN A 286 -16.49 7.67 -9.11
CA ASN A 286 -16.79 8.20 -7.77
C ASN A 286 -17.78 7.27 -7.07
N ILE A 287 -17.74 7.26 -5.73
CA ILE A 287 -18.69 6.50 -4.90
C ILE A 287 -19.12 7.31 -3.68
N ARG A 288 -20.43 7.36 -3.41
CA ARG A 288 -21.00 8.09 -2.26
C ARG A 288 -22.25 7.43 -1.71
N ARG A 289 -22.54 7.71 -0.44
CA ARG A 289 -23.81 7.37 0.20
C ARG A 289 -24.80 8.53 0.06
N THR A 290 -26.05 8.22 -0.19
CA THR A 290 -27.14 9.21 -0.34
C THR A 290 -27.80 9.51 1.01
N LYS A 291 -28.58 10.60 1.09
CA LYS A 291 -29.38 10.94 2.29
C LYS A 291 -30.35 9.85 2.74
N ASN A 292 -30.73 8.95 1.82
CA ASN A 292 -31.62 7.80 2.09
C ASN A 292 -30.82 6.51 2.29
N GLU A 293 -29.54 6.60 2.67
CA GLU A 293 -28.63 5.50 2.99
C GLU A 293 -28.28 4.55 1.83
N HIS A 294 -28.86 4.75 0.64
CA HIS A 294 -28.53 4.04 -0.61
C HIS A 294 -27.13 4.45 -1.11
N TYR A 295 -26.48 3.56 -1.87
CA TYR A 295 -25.19 3.84 -2.51
C TYR A 295 -25.40 4.31 -3.94
N PHE A 296 -24.70 5.40 -4.30
CA PHE A 296 -24.71 6.01 -5.63
C PHE A 296 -23.26 6.13 -6.11
N PHE A 297 -22.98 5.65 -7.31
CA PHE A 297 -21.63 5.70 -7.89
C PHE A 297 -21.69 5.93 -9.40
N GLU A 298 -20.64 6.53 -9.94
CA GLU A 298 -20.45 6.69 -11.38
C GLU A 298 -19.49 5.59 -11.88
N LEU A 299 -19.89 4.85 -12.92
CA LEU A 299 -19.06 3.82 -13.55
C LEU A 299 -18.67 4.26 -14.96
N GLU A 300 -17.40 4.09 -15.34
CA GLU A 300 -16.84 4.57 -16.61
C GLU A 300 -16.20 3.47 -17.47
N ASP A 301 -16.41 3.55 -18.78
CA ASP A 301 -15.70 2.78 -19.79
C ASP A 301 -15.16 3.68 -20.91
N LEU A 302 -14.41 3.10 -21.86
CA LEU A 302 -13.79 3.82 -22.99
C LEU A 302 -14.81 4.48 -23.97
N THR A 303 -16.11 4.42 -23.68
CA THR A 303 -17.18 5.07 -24.45
C THR A 303 -17.96 6.12 -23.65
N GLY A 304 -17.68 6.25 -22.35
CA GLY A 304 -18.27 7.23 -21.43
C GLY A 304 -18.70 6.62 -20.09
N SER A 305 -19.26 7.46 -19.21
CA SER A 305 -19.71 7.06 -17.87
C SER A 305 -21.23 6.98 -17.72
N VAL A 306 -21.71 6.32 -16.66
CA VAL A 306 -23.14 6.25 -16.28
C VAL A 306 -23.32 6.12 -14.77
N ASN A 307 -24.41 6.70 -14.26
CA ASN A 307 -24.76 6.64 -12.84
C ASN A 307 -25.38 5.29 -12.47
N VAL A 308 -25.04 4.78 -11.30
CA VAL A 308 -25.55 3.50 -10.76
C VAL A 308 -26.05 3.72 -9.33
N LEU A 309 -27.21 3.13 -9.01
CA LEU A 309 -27.80 3.14 -7.68
C LEU A 309 -27.97 1.71 -7.14
N VAL A 310 -27.34 1.42 -6.00
CA VAL A 310 -27.66 0.25 -5.16
C VAL A 310 -28.57 0.73 -4.03
N ARG A 311 -29.84 0.34 -4.09
CA ARG A 311 -30.83 0.60 -3.03
C ARG A 311 -30.39 -0.06 -1.73
N ASN A 312 -30.51 0.68 -0.61
CA ASN A 312 -30.33 0.14 0.73
C ASN A 312 -31.58 -0.68 1.09
N ASP A 313 -31.56 -1.96 0.76
CA ASP A 313 -32.67 -2.88 0.86
C ASP A 313 -32.25 -4.15 1.63
N SER A 314 -33.07 -4.63 2.56
CA SER A 314 -32.72 -5.74 3.46
C SER A 314 -32.55 -7.08 2.75
N GLU A 315 -33.09 -7.22 1.55
CA GLU A 315 -32.91 -8.40 0.68
C GLU A 315 -31.60 -8.35 -0.11
N LYS A 316 -30.99 -7.17 -0.31
CA LYS A 316 -29.78 -6.96 -1.15
C LYS A 316 -28.47 -6.91 -0.33
N ARG A 317 -28.39 -7.67 0.76
CA ARG A 317 -27.25 -7.63 1.71
C ARG A 317 -25.89 -7.85 1.06
N ASP A 318 -25.76 -8.80 0.14
CA ASP A 318 -24.48 -9.11 -0.48
C ASP A 318 -24.01 -7.99 -1.43
N LEU A 319 -24.93 -7.38 -2.19
CA LEU A 319 -24.66 -6.17 -2.95
C LEU A 319 -24.21 -5.01 -2.04
N LEU A 320 -24.89 -4.84 -0.90
CA LEU A 320 -24.55 -3.81 0.08
C LEU A 320 -23.19 -4.06 0.75
N ASN A 321 -22.77 -5.32 0.90
CA ASN A 321 -21.45 -5.66 1.44
C ASN A 321 -20.34 -5.48 0.40
N ILE A 322 -20.60 -5.81 -0.88
CA ILE A 322 -19.66 -5.54 -1.98
C ILE A 322 -19.44 -4.03 -2.12
N ILE A 323 -20.51 -3.23 -2.19
CA ILE A 323 -20.41 -1.79 -2.46
C ILE A 323 -19.87 -0.98 -1.28
N LYS A 324 -20.03 -1.44 -0.02
CA LYS A 324 -19.36 -0.87 1.16
C LYS A 324 -17.84 -0.96 1.08
N ASN A 325 -17.33 -2.02 0.43
CA ASN A 325 -15.91 -2.31 0.33
C ASN A 325 -15.35 -1.93 -1.06
N THR A 326 -16.12 -1.16 -1.84
CA THR A 326 -15.70 -0.59 -3.13
C THR A 326 -15.06 0.78 -2.90
N ILE A 327 -13.95 1.02 -3.61
CA ILE A 327 -13.27 2.32 -3.66
C ILE A 327 -13.09 2.73 -5.13
N GLU A 328 -12.64 3.96 -5.36
CA GLU A 328 -12.44 4.52 -6.69
C GLU A 328 -11.33 3.77 -7.45
N ASP A 329 -11.41 3.79 -8.79
CA ASP A 329 -10.63 2.99 -9.74
C ASP A 329 -10.75 1.45 -9.64
N GLN A 330 -11.57 0.89 -8.75
CA GLN A 330 -11.90 -0.54 -8.82
C GLN A 330 -12.76 -0.84 -10.07
N MET A 331 -12.48 -1.94 -10.76
CA MET A 331 -13.33 -2.42 -11.85
C MET A 331 -14.49 -3.26 -11.32
N LEU A 332 -15.71 -2.89 -11.71
CA LEU A 332 -16.94 -3.61 -11.39
C LEU A 332 -17.64 -4.12 -12.65
N TYR A 333 -18.32 -5.26 -12.50
CA TYR A 333 -19.42 -5.69 -13.33
C TYR A 333 -20.72 -5.27 -12.65
N VAL A 334 -21.63 -4.65 -13.40
CA VAL A 334 -22.94 -4.22 -12.91
C VAL A 334 -24.01 -4.71 -13.88
N ALA A 335 -25.08 -5.31 -13.34
CA ALA A 335 -26.30 -5.60 -14.11
C ALA A 335 -27.55 -5.14 -13.36
N GLY A 336 -28.56 -4.70 -14.10
CA GLY A 336 -29.78 -4.14 -13.54
C GLY A 336 -30.63 -3.42 -14.58
N THR A 337 -31.58 -2.61 -14.11
CA THR A 337 -32.55 -1.90 -14.96
C THR A 337 -32.03 -0.50 -15.28
N TYR A 338 -31.81 -0.19 -16.55
CA TYR A 338 -31.49 1.17 -17.01
C TYR A 338 -32.76 2.00 -17.20
N ASN A 339 -32.81 3.14 -16.51
CA ASN A 339 -33.80 4.17 -16.75
C ASN A 339 -33.10 5.39 -17.35
N LYS A 340 -33.55 5.77 -18.55
CA LYS A 340 -33.12 7.00 -19.21
C LYS A 340 -33.51 8.21 -18.35
N GLY A 341 -32.63 9.19 -18.27
CA GLY A 341 -32.96 10.47 -17.63
C GLY A 341 -33.99 11.25 -18.45
N LYS A 342 -34.75 12.12 -17.76
CA LYS A 342 -35.66 13.06 -18.40
C LYS A 342 -34.91 14.37 -18.67
N GLU A 343 -35.16 14.96 -19.84
CA GLU A 343 -34.50 16.20 -20.30
C GLU A 343 -32.96 16.02 -20.26
N ASP A 344 -32.21 17.00 -19.78
CA ASP A 344 -30.74 17.01 -19.75
C ASP A 344 -30.13 16.14 -18.64
N LYS A 345 -30.93 15.35 -17.91
CA LYS A 345 -30.45 14.50 -16.82
C LYS A 345 -29.84 13.22 -17.37
N GLU A 346 -28.72 12.81 -16.80
CA GLU A 346 -28.12 11.52 -17.13
C GLU A 346 -29.03 10.34 -16.73
N GLY A 347 -28.97 9.28 -17.54
CA GLY A 347 -29.60 8.00 -17.19
C GLY A 347 -28.91 7.30 -16.01
N ILE A 348 -29.66 6.40 -15.38
CA ILE A 348 -29.26 5.71 -14.15
C ILE A 348 -29.57 4.21 -14.23
N ILE A 349 -28.67 3.37 -13.74
CA ILE A 349 -28.88 1.92 -13.61
C ILE A 349 -29.25 1.61 -12.16
N PHE A 350 -30.43 1.02 -11.97
CA PHE A 350 -30.84 0.44 -10.70
C PHE A 350 -30.24 -0.97 -10.59
N ALA A 351 -29.19 -1.12 -9.79
CA ALA A 351 -28.40 -2.34 -9.74
C ALA A 351 -29.14 -3.50 -9.05
N ASN A 352 -29.13 -4.65 -9.72
CA ASN A 352 -29.60 -5.93 -9.20
C ASN A 352 -28.42 -6.90 -8.96
N VAL A 353 -27.35 -6.79 -9.75
CA VAL A 353 -26.07 -7.48 -9.56
C VAL A 353 -24.92 -6.47 -9.57
N VAL A 354 -23.99 -6.62 -8.63
CA VAL A 354 -22.67 -5.95 -8.64
C VAL A 354 -21.61 -7.01 -8.31
N SER A 355 -20.48 -7.03 -9.03
CA SER A 355 -19.38 -7.96 -8.75
C SER A 355 -18.01 -7.34 -9.01
N LYS A 356 -17.02 -7.68 -8.18
CA LYS A 356 -15.59 -7.40 -8.39
C LYS A 356 -14.97 -8.52 -9.24
N ILE A 357 -13.78 -8.30 -9.83
CA ILE A 357 -13.12 -9.29 -10.71
C ILE A 357 -12.84 -10.61 -9.98
N ASP A 358 -12.15 -10.53 -8.84
CA ASP A 358 -11.83 -11.67 -7.99
C ASP A 358 -10.86 -12.72 -8.61
N ILE A 359 -10.48 -13.73 -7.82
CA ILE A 359 -9.75 -14.93 -8.25
C ILE A 359 -10.71 -16.15 -8.29
N PRO A 360 -10.49 -17.17 -9.14
CA PRO A 360 -11.42 -18.29 -9.27
C PRO A 360 -11.69 -19.01 -7.95
N MET A 361 -12.95 -19.41 -7.69
CA MET A 361 -13.31 -20.18 -6.49
C MET A 361 -12.60 -21.54 -6.45
N GLU A 362 -12.42 -22.16 -7.60
CA GLU A 362 -11.77 -23.46 -7.80
C GLU A 362 -10.26 -23.35 -8.05
N PHE A 363 -9.60 -22.27 -7.63
CA PHE A 363 -8.14 -22.14 -7.76
C PHE A 363 -7.43 -23.22 -6.93
N LYS A 364 -6.96 -24.27 -7.62
CA LYS A 364 -6.08 -25.29 -7.07
C LYS A 364 -4.65 -24.74 -7.08
N PRO A 365 -4.05 -24.43 -5.92
CA PRO A 365 -2.66 -23.98 -5.90
C PRO A 365 -1.74 -25.13 -6.29
N LYS A 366 -0.62 -24.80 -6.95
CA LYS A 366 0.41 -25.77 -7.31
C LYS A 366 1.17 -26.26 -6.06
N THR A 367 1.81 -27.42 -6.17
CA THR A 367 2.79 -27.94 -5.20
C THR A 367 4.10 -28.28 -5.90
N SER A 368 5.20 -28.26 -5.14
CA SER A 368 6.49 -28.81 -5.54
C SER A 368 6.50 -30.33 -5.34
N ALA A 369 7.23 -31.06 -6.18
CA ALA A 369 7.55 -32.47 -5.92
C ALA A 369 8.71 -32.64 -4.92
N GLU A 370 9.53 -31.60 -4.75
CA GLU A 370 10.70 -31.57 -3.88
C GLU A 370 10.34 -30.96 -2.52
N PRO A 371 10.73 -31.59 -1.39
CA PRO A 371 10.31 -31.23 -0.03
C PRO A 371 11.11 -30.05 0.56
N LEU A 372 11.20 -28.96 -0.22
CA LEU A 372 11.99 -27.77 0.07
C LEU A 372 11.12 -26.65 0.64
N SER A 373 11.75 -25.61 1.19
CA SER A 373 11.06 -24.44 1.77
C SER A 373 11.61 -23.11 1.26
N VAL A 374 10.77 -22.08 1.26
CA VAL A 374 11.14 -20.66 1.11
C VAL A 374 10.89 -19.94 2.43
N ALA A 375 11.83 -19.11 2.88
CA ALA A 375 11.59 -18.14 3.94
C ALA A 375 11.32 -16.75 3.33
N LEU A 376 10.38 -16.02 3.93
CA LEU A 376 9.88 -14.74 3.42
C LEU A 376 10.25 -13.62 4.40
N LEU A 377 10.96 -12.61 3.93
CA LEU A 377 11.56 -11.54 4.74
C LEU A 377 11.21 -10.17 4.14
N SER A 378 11.24 -9.13 4.94
CA SER A 378 11.09 -7.72 4.55
C SER A 378 11.63 -6.82 5.67
N ASP A 379 11.69 -5.52 5.41
CA ASP A 379 11.73 -4.48 6.45
C ASP A 379 12.87 -4.71 7.47
N MET A 380 14.08 -4.91 6.94
CA MET A 380 15.29 -5.15 7.74
C MET A 380 15.95 -3.84 8.19
N HIS A 381 15.85 -2.76 7.42
CA HIS A 381 16.31 -1.42 7.79
C HIS A 381 17.77 -1.38 8.30
N ILE A 382 18.66 -2.13 7.63
CA ILE A 382 20.10 -2.16 7.96
C ILE A 382 20.68 -0.75 7.81
N GLY A 383 21.22 -0.23 8.92
CA GLY A 383 21.69 1.16 9.05
C GLY A 383 20.98 1.95 10.14
N SER A 384 19.74 1.57 10.47
CA SER A 384 18.97 2.10 11.59
C SER A 384 19.57 1.70 12.94
N ALA A 385 19.40 2.55 13.96
CA ALA A 385 19.66 2.21 15.36
C ALA A 385 18.69 1.13 15.89
N GLU A 386 17.50 1.03 15.30
CA GLU A 386 16.47 0.05 15.67
C GLU A 386 16.63 -1.28 14.90
N PHE A 387 17.71 -1.50 14.13
CA PHE A 387 17.95 -2.79 13.45
C PHE A 387 18.28 -3.91 14.46
N GLU A 388 17.46 -4.95 14.47
CA GLU A 388 17.61 -6.14 15.33
C GLU A 388 18.66 -7.12 14.80
N GLU A 389 19.92 -6.65 14.69
CA GLU A 389 21.07 -7.49 14.35
C GLU A 389 21.20 -8.74 15.26
N PRO A 390 20.87 -8.71 16.57
CA PRO A 390 20.85 -9.92 17.40
C PRO A 390 19.84 -10.97 16.92
N LEU A 391 18.66 -10.57 16.43
CA LEU A 391 17.67 -11.50 15.88
C LEU A 391 18.12 -12.01 14.50
N TRP A 392 18.72 -11.17 13.66
CA TRP A 392 19.31 -11.60 12.40
C TRP A 392 20.43 -12.64 12.61
N ASN A 393 21.34 -12.41 13.57
CA ASN A 393 22.39 -13.37 13.89
C ASN A 393 21.83 -14.72 14.37
N ARG A 394 20.73 -14.71 15.14
CA ARG A 394 20.01 -15.95 15.53
C ARG A 394 19.33 -16.63 14.34
N PHE A 395 18.87 -15.89 13.33
CA PHE A 395 18.42 -16.48 12.06
C PHE A 395 19.57 -17.15 11.30
N LEU A 396 20.76 -16.53 11.26
CA LEU A 396 21.96 -17.14 10.67
C LEU A 396 22.38 -18.42 11.41
N GLU A 397 22.34 -18.43 12.74
CA GLU A 397 22.59 -19.64 13.55
C GLU A 397 21.57 -20.76 13.25
N PHE A 398 20.30 -20.41 13.10
CA PHE A 398 19.23 -21.34 12.72
C PHE A 398 19.46 -21.90 11.31
N LEU A 399 19.72 -21.06 10.30
CA LEU A 399 20.00 -21.49 8.92
C LEU A 399 21.23 -22.41 8.83
N ASN A 400 22.26 -22.15 9.65
CA ASN A 400 23.45 -23.01 9.76
C ASN A 400 23.23 -24.26 10.62
N GLY A 401 22.03 -24.45 11.20
CA GLY A 401 21.67 -25.61 12.02
C GLY A 401 22.31 -25.64 13.41
N ASN A 402 22.83 -24.50 13.89
CA ASN A 402 23.47 -24.36 15.21
C ASN A 402 22.45 -24.08 16.32
N LEU A 403 21.29 -23.51 15.99
CA LEU A 403 20.24 -23.10 16.93
C LEU A 403 18.93 -23.89 16.69
N GLY A 404 18.20 -24.19 17.76
CA GLY A 404 16.93 -24.91 17.69
C GLY A 404 17.04 -26.43 17.83
N ASN A 405 15.92 -27.07 18.17
CA ASN A 405 15.79 -28.51 18.39
C ASN A 405 15.82 -29.35 17.08
N LYS A 406 15.71 -30.69 17.18
CA LYS A 406 15.76 -31.61 16.03
C LYS A 406 14.74 -31.27 14.92
N GLN A 407 13.53 -30.85 15.27
CA GLN A 407 12.50 -30.46 14.30
C GLN A 407 12.82 -29.10 13.66
N GLN A 408 13.24 -28.11 14.46
CA GLN A 408 13.67 -26.80 13.97
C GLN A 408 14.85 -26.91 13.01
N ARG A 409 15.88 -27.71 13.34
CA ARG A 409 17.00 -28.00 12.43
C ARG A 409 16.55 -28.75 11.17
N SER A 410 15.53 -29.60 11.24
CA SER A 410 14.93 -30.22 10.05
C SER A 410 14.25 -29.20 9.14
N ILE A 411 13.64 -28.16 9.71
CA ILE A 411 13.00 -27.06 8.96
C ILE A 411 14.08 -26.18 8.32
N ALA A 412 15.10 -25.75 9.07
CA ALA A 412 16.26 -25.04 8.53
C ALA A 412 16.92 -25.81 7.37
N GLY A 413 17.04 -27.13 7.52
CA GLY A 413 17.57 -28.02 6.49
C GLY A 413 16.75 -28.09 5.19
N LYS A 414 15.47 -27.72 5.19
CA LYS A 414 14.62 -27.62 3.98
C LYS A 414 14.75 -26.28 3.24
N ILE A 415 15.22 -25.21 3.90
CA ILE A 415 15.20 -23.87 3.31
C ILE A 415 16.17 -23.81 2.12
N LYS A 416 15.62 -23.57 0.94
CA LYS A 416 16.33 -23.43 -0.33
C LYS A 416 16.33 -22.00 -0.87
N TYR A 417 15.37 -21.18 -0.44
CA TYR A 417 15.18 -19.81 -0.90
C TYR A 417 14.95 -18.83 0.26
N LEU A 418 15.54 -17.65 0.17
CA LEU A 418 15.14 -16.45 0.91
C LEU A 418 14.59 -15.43 -0.09
N ILE A 419 13.38 -14.94 0.12
CA ILE A 419 12.82 -13.80 -0.61
C ILE A 419 12.77 -12.60 0.34
N ILE A 420 13.48 -11.52 0.00
CA ILE A 420 13.51 -10.26 0.73
C ILE A 420 12.67 -9.24 -0.05
N ASN A 421 11.63 -8.70 0.56
CA ASN A 421 10.63 -7.87 -0.09
C ASN A 421 10.74 -6.40 0.32
N GLY A 422 11.86 -5.79 -0.06
CA GLY A 422 12.15 -4.38 0.17
C GLY A 422 12.61 -4.04 1.57
N ASP A 423 13.07 -2.80 1.69
CA ASP A 423 13.57 -2.17 2.91
C ASP A 423 14.66 -3.01 3.59
N LEU A 424 15.61 -3.49 2.77
CA LEU A 424 16.81 -4.18 3.24
C LEU A 424 17.70 -3.23 4.06
N VAL A 425 17.74 -1.96 3.66
CA VAL A 425 18.53 -0.87 4.28
C VAL A 425 17.59 0.24 4.72
N ASP A 426 17.95 1.01 5.76
CA ASP A 426 17.10 2.09 6.28
C ASP A 426 17.06 3.31 5.32
N GLY A 427 17.99 3.39 4.36
CA GLY A 427 18.02 4.48 3.39
C GLY A 427 18.64 5.76 3.95
N VAL A 428 18.53 6.87 3.20
CA VAL A 428 19.01 8.20 3.63
C VAL A 428 18.05 9.27 3.10
N GLY A 429 17.45 10.05 3.99
CA GLY A 429 16.50 11.12 3.65
C GLY A 429 15.09 10.63 3.31
N VAL A 430 14.71 9.45 3.79
CA VAL A 430 13.40 8.81 3.53
C VAL A 430 12.28 9.51 4.32
N TYR A 431 12.56 9.96 5.54
CA TYR A 431 11.61 10.69 6.39
C TYR A 431 12.30 11.84 7.17
N PRO A 432 11.54 12.84 7.67
CA PRO A 432 12.11 13.96 8.43
C PRO A 432 12.83 13.50 9.70
N ASN A 433 14.00 14.08 9.95
CA ASN A 433 14.89 13.81 11.08
C ASN A 433 15.57 12.43 11.14
N GLN A 434 15.43 11.59 10.11
CA GLN A 434 16.06 10.25 10.02
C GLN A 434 17.57 10.23 10.36
N GLN A 435 18.30 11.34 10.16
CA GLN A 435 19.72 11.41 10.54
C GLN A 435 20.01 11.19 12.04
N GLU A 436 18.98 11.29 12.90
CA GLU A 436 19.08 11.02 14.35
C GLU A 436 18.88 9.52 14.65
N ASP A 437 18.21 8.78 13.76
CA ASP A 437 17.93 7.34 13.89
C ASP A 437 18.99 6.45 13.19
N LEU A 438 19.90 7.02 12.38
CA LEU A 438 20.88 6.28 11.59
C LEU A 438 22.22 6.07 12.33
N ILE A 439 22.58 4.79 12.55
CA ILE A 439 23.95 4.39 12.91
C ILE A 439 24.89 4.46 11.69
N ILE A 440 24.38 4.14 10.50
CA ILE A 440 25.14 4.17 9.24
C ILE A 440 24.52 5.24 8.32
N PRO A 441 25.08 6.47 8.27
CA PRO A 441 24.48 7.60 7.56
C PRO A 441 24.77 7.62 6.04
N ASP A 442 25.61 6.72 5.53
CA ASP A 442 25.88 6.59 4.09
C ASP A 442 25.23 5.32 3.50
N ILE A 443 24.57 5.49 2.34
CA ILE A 443 23.81 4.44 1.69
C ILE A 443 24.67 3.32 1.09
N TYR A 444 25.92 3.59 0.69
CA TYR A 444 26.82 2.56 0.19
C TYR A 444 27.35 1.71 1.36
N ASP A 445 27.70 2.33 2.49
CA ASP A 445 28.08 1.59 3.70
C ASP A 445 26.91 0.78 4.29
N GLN A 446 25.65 1.23 4.18
CA GLN A 446 24.48 0.41 4.52
C GLN A 446 24.40 -0.86 3.65
N PHE A 447 24.53 -0.74 2.32
CA PHE A 447 24.51 -1.90 1.42
C PHE A 447 25.71 -2.84 1.61
N LYS A 448 26.86 -2.29 1.98
CA LYS A 448 28.06 -3.07 2.34
C LYS A 448 27.86 -3.84 3.64
N LYS A 449 27.35 -3.20 4.71
CA LYS A 449 26.97 -3.89 5.96
C LYS A 449 25.93 -4.99 5.68
N ALA A 450 24.98 -4.76 4.76
CA ALA A 450 24.09 -5.81 4.30
C ALA A 450 24.83 -6.95 3.59
N ALA A 451 25.79 -6.66 2.68
CA ALA A 451 26.60 -7.71 2.04
C ALA A 451 27.45 -8.50 3.05
N GLU A 452 28.06 -7.84 4.04
CA GLU A 452 28.79 -8.48 5.15
C GLU A 452 27.86 -9.44 5.92
N LEU A 453 26.68 -8.99 6.33
CA LEU A 453 25.68 -9.81 7.05
C LEU A 453 25.14 -10.98 6.23
N PHE A 454 24.90 -10.78 4.92
CA PHE A 454 24.40 -11.81 4.03
C PHE A 454 25.48 -12.80 3.55
N SER A 455 26.78 -12.47 3.74
CA SER A 455 27.88 -13.40 3.42
C SER A 455 27.88 -14.68 4.28
N ALA A 456 27.22 -14.64 5.45
CA ALA A 456 27.07 -15.77 6.38
C ALA A 456 25.85 -16.67 6.09
N VAL A 457 25.01 -16.33 5.10
CA VAL A 457 23.92 -17.20 4.65
C VAL A 457 24.49 -18.42 3.91
N PRO A 458 24.07 -19.66 4.24
CA PRO A 458 24.63 -20.86 3.60
C PRO A 458 24.50 -20.88 2.08
N GLU A 459 25.60 -21.17 1.36
CA GLU A 459 25.68 -21.04 -0.10
C GLU A 459 24.68 -21.88 -0.91
N TYR A 460 24.08 -22.92 -0.31
CA TYR A 460 23.05 -23.74 -0.96
C TYR A 460 21.65 -23.08 -0.95
N ILE A 461 21.51 -21.89 -0.36
CA ILE A 461 20.27 -21.11 -0.26
C ILE A 461 20.34 -19.93 -1.23
N LYS A 462 19.34 -19.80 -2.12
CA LYS A 462 19.27 -18.69 -3.07
C LYS A 462 18.55 -17.51 -2.46
N ILE A 463 19.21 -16.36 -2.47
CA ILE A 463 18.62 -15.09 -2.04
C ILE A 463 18.07 -14.34 -3.27
N ILE A 464 16.84 -13.84 -3.15
CA ILE A 464 16.18 -12.97 -4.12
C ILE A 464 15.76 -11.70 -3.38
N LEU A 465 16.13 -10.53 -3.91
CA LEU A 465 15.91 -9.22 -3.29
C LEU A 465 15.05 -8.34 -4.21
N SER A 466 13.86 -7.98 -3.75
CA SER A 466 13.04 -6.92 -4.31
C SER A 466 13.33 -5.59 -3.60
N SER A 467 13.17 -4.47 -4.29
CA SER A 467 13.16 -3.11 -3.70
C SER A 467 11.89 -2.81 -2.89
N GLY A 468 12.01 -2.02 -1.83
CA GLY A 468 10.95 -1.38 -1.04
C GLY A 468 10.94 0.13 -1.27
N ASN A 469 10.64 0.93 -0.24
CA ASN A 469 10.63 2.40 -0.33
C ASN A 469 11.81 3.09 0.37
N HIS A 470 12.67 2.36 1.07
CA HIS A 470 13.92 2.88 1.65
C HIS A 470 15.14 2.67 0.72
N GLU A 471 15.07 1.76 -0.25
CA GLU A 471 16.09 1.59 -1.29
C GLU A 471 16.30 2.84 -2.16
N PRO A 472 17.54 3.09 -2.66
CA PRO A 472 17.90 4.23 -3.51
C PRO A 472 17.42 4.06 -4.96
N VAL A 473 16.10 4.01 -5.11
CA VAL A 473 15.32 3.97 -6.36
C VAL A 473 14.24 5.05 -6.31
N ARG A 474 13.31 5.10 -7.27
CA ARG A 474 12.18 6.04 -7.20
C ARG A 474 11.16 5.60 -6.16
N ASN A 475 10.62 6.54 -5.39
CA ASN A 475 9.58 6.26 -4.40
C ASN A 475 8.25 5.81 -5.06
N ALA A 476 7.98 6.19 -6.30
CA ALA A 476 6.75 5.81 -6.99
C ALA A 476 6.78 4.37 -7.54
N ILE A 477 5.81 3.54 -7.13
CA ILE A 477 5.63 2.17 -7.62
C ILE A 477 5.05 2.15 -9.05
N PRO A 478 5.37 1.17 -9.90
CA PRO A 478 6.38 0.11 -9.73
C PRO A 478 7.82 0.66 -9.65
N ARG A 479 8.71 -0.04 -8.94
CA ARG A 479 10.11 0.31 -8.70
C ARG A 479 11.06 -0.61 -9.46
N PRO A 480 12.19 -0.11 -9.98
CA PRO A 480 13.24 -0.95 -10.57
C PRO A 480 14.05 -1.68 -9.48
N ALA A 481 14.78 -2.72 -9.87
CA ALA A 481 15.83 -3.31 -9.04
C ALA A 481 16.84 -2.24 -8.58
N VAL A 482 17.41 -2.43 -7.39
CA VAL A 482 18.47 -1.56 -6.85
C VAL A 482 19.62 -1.46 -7.86
N PRO A 483 20.08 -0.25 -8.24
CA PRO A 483 21.18 -0.08 -9.19
C PRO A 483 22.47 -0.74 -8.70
N LYS A 484 23.17 -1.45 -9.61
CA LYS A 484 24.40 -2.20 -9.32
C LYS A 484 25.44 -1.40 -8.51
N LYS A 485 25.55 -0.08 -8.71
CA LYS A 485 26.49 0.78 -7.98
C LYS A 485 26.31 0.79 -6.45
N TYR A 486 25.14 0.40 -5.93
CA TYR A 486 24.90 0.22 -4.50
C TYR A 486 25.02 -1.26 -4.10
N CYS A 487 24.36 -2.16 -4.82
CA CYS A 487 24.20 -3.56 -4.44
C CYS A 487 25.25 -4.52 -5.06
N ASN A 488 26.36 -4.03 -5.59
CA ASN A 488 27.34 -4.85 -6.33
C ASN A 488 27.86 -6.03 -5.50
N GLU A 489 28.11 -5.82 -4.21
CA GLU A 489 28.63 -6.87 -3.32
C GLU A 489 27.60 -7.98 -3.06
N LEU A 490 26.32 -7.63 -2.90
CA LEU A 490 25.22 -8.60 -2.85
C LEU A 490 25.12 -9.39 -4.17
N ILE A 491 25.27 -8.74 -5.32
CA ILE A 491 25.29 -9.42 -6.63
C ILE A 491 26.50 -10.35 -6.76
N ASN A 492 27.67 -9.97 -6.24
CA ASN A 492 28.87 -10.82 -6.21
C ASN A 492 28.72 -12.03 -5.25
N LEU A 493 27.86 -11.91 -4.23
CA LEU A 493 27.39 -13.02 -3.40
C LEU A 493 26.27 -13.85 -4.07
N GLY A 494 25.92 -13.56 -5.32
CA GLY A 494 24.92 -14.29 -6.09
C GLY A 494 23.46 -13.95 -5.73
N VAL A 495 23.20 -12.87 -5.00
CA VAL A 495 21.83 -12.37 -4.75
C VAL A 495 21.19 -11.95 -6.07
N LYS A 496 19.99 -12.46 -6.38
CA LYS A 496 19.22 -12.00 -7.54
C LYS A 496 18.39 -10.79 -7.14
N VAL A 497 18.87 -9.59 -7.47
CA VAL A 497 18.12 -8.34 -7.28
C VAL A 497 17.10 -8.18 -8.42
N VAL A 498 15.88 -7.75 -8.09
CA VAL A 498 14.71 -7.55 -8.98
C VAL A 498 13.90 -6.32 -8.55
N GLY A 499 13.02 -5.82 -9.43
CA GLY A 499 12.12 -4.70 -9.12
C GLY A 499 10.87 -5.11 -8.33
N ASN A 500 10.03 -4.12 -8.01
CA ASN A 500 8.79 -4.30 -7.24
C ASN A 500 7.57 -3.71 -7.96
N PRO A 501 6.43 -4.42 -8.06
CA PRO A 501 6.26 -5.82 -7.70
C PRO A 501 7.01 -6.75 -8.67
N CYS A 502 7.32 -7.98 -8.23
CA CYS A 502 7.82 -9.04 -9.10
C CYS A 502 7.06 -10.36 -8.88
N MET A 503 7.16 -11.27 -9.85
CA MET A 503 6.62 -12.64 -9.76
C MET A 503 7.77 -13.61 -9.90
N VAL A 504 8.01 -14.37 -8.83
CA VAL A 504 9.10 -15.35 -8.72
C VAL A 504 8.46 -16.75 -8.73
N GLU A 505 8.94 -17.65 -9.57
CA GLU A 505 8.61 -19.08 -9.48
C GLU A 505 9.79 -19.84 -8.86
N THR A 506 9.55 -20.68 -7.86
CA THR A 506 10.55 -21.58 -7.24
C THR A 506 9.99 -23.00 -7.20
N HIS A 507 10.64 -23.95 -7.88
CA HIS A 507 10.16 -25.34 -8.05
C HIS A 507 8.65 -25.41 -8.35
N ASN A 508 8.23 -24.74 -9.44
CA ASN A 508 6.84 -24.61 -9.90
C ASN A 508 5.90 -23.76 -9.00
N ILE A 509 6.30 -23.30 -7.81
CA ILE A 509 5.49 -22.43 -6.93
C ILE A 509 5.65 -20.95 -7.28
N THR A 510 4.55 -20.25 -7.58
CA THR A 510 4.60 -18.79 -7.85
C THR A 510 4.37 -17.94 -6.60
N SER A 511 5.33 -17.05 -6.34
CA SER A 511 5.30 -16.01 -5.32
C SER A 511 5.17 -14.64 -5.97
N LEU A 512 4.06 -13.95 -5.74
CA LEU A 512 3.90 -12.54 -6.03
C LEU A 512 4.48 -11.73 -4.87
N VAL A 513 5.50 -10.93 -5.17
CA VAL A 513 6.26 -10.15 -4.19
C VAL A 513 5.99 -8.68 -4.48
N PHE A 514 5.36 -7.99 -3.53
CA PHE A 514 5.00 -6.56 -3.61
C PHE A 514 5.27 -5.94 -2.24
N HIS A 515 5.92 -4.78 -2.15
CA HIS A 515 6.42 -4.30 -0.87
C HIS A 515 5.29 -4.01 0.13
N GLY A 516 4.22 -3.32 -0.28
CA GLY A 516 2.99 -3.21 0.53
C GLY A 516 2.45 -1.79 0.71
N ASP A 517 3.01 -0.82 -0.02
CA ASP A 517 2.73 0.63 0.09
C ASP A 517 1.23 0.97 0.17
N SER A 518 0.43 0.33 -0.69
CA SER A 518 -1.00 0.54 -0.84
C SER A 518 -1.87 -0.04 0.27
N LEU A 519 -1.31 -0.87 1.15
CA LEU A 519 -2.06 -1.48 2.25
C LEU A 519 -2.56 -0.38 3.21
N LEU A 520 -1.77 0.68 3.42
CA LEU A 520 -2.18 1.85 4.22
C LEU A 520 -3.36 2.61 3.59
N ASP A 521 -3.32 2.85 2.28
CA ASP A 521 -4.41 3.54 1.57
C ASP A 521 -5.70 2.69 1.57
N LEU A 522 -5.60 1.36 1.41
CA LEU A 522 -6.77 0.48 1.54
C LEU A 522 -7.31 0.45 2.97
N ASN A 523 -6.45 0.43 3.99
CA ASN A 523 -6.86 0.44 5.39
C ASN A 523 -7.59 1.73 5.78
N LEU A 524 -7.25 2.86 5.16
CA LEU A 524 -7.97 4.13 5.31
C LEU A 524 -9.27 4.20 4.47
N SER A 525 -9.32 3.52 3.32
CA SER A 525 -10.43 3.64 2.37
C SER A 525 -11.53 2.59 2.51
N ILE A 526 -11.24 1.40 3.07
CA ILE A 526 -12.19 0.28 3.19
C ILE A 526 -12.50 0.02 4.67
N PRO A 527 -13.76 0.25 5.13
CA PRO A 527 -14.14 0.02 6.52
C PRO A 527 -13.91 -1.42 6.99
N GLY A 528 -13.23 -1.58 8.13
CA GLY A 528 -13.00 -2.87 8.78
C GLY A 528 -11.67 -3.56 8.43
N LEU A 529 -10.83 -2.95 7.59
CA LEU A 529 -9.42 -3.31 7.46
C LEU A 529 -8.58 -2.59 8.54
N SER A 530 -7.41 -3.14 8.90
CA SER A 530 -6.46 -2.51 9.83
C SER A 530 -5.03 -2.99 9.63
N ASN A 531 -4.06 -2.22 10.12
CA ASN A 531 -2.63 -2.53 10.00
C ASN A 531 -2.25 -3.85 10.71
N ASP A 532 -2.94 -4.18 11.80
CA ASP A 532 -2.74 -5.40 12.61
C ASP A 532 -3.31 -6.67 11.95
N LYS A 533 -4.02 -6.54 10.83
CA LYS A 533 -4.66 -7.66 10.10
C LYS A 533 -4.36 -7.59 8.59
N PRO A 534 -3.09 -7.50 8.18
CA PRO A 534 -2.73 -7.15 6.81
C PRO A 534 -3.22 -8.17 5.79
N ALA A 535 -3.36 -9.45 6.17
CA ALA A 535 -3.93 -10.50 5.33
C ALA A 535 -5.37 -10.21 4.85
N ALA A 536 -6.16 -9.42 5.59
CA ALA A 536 -7.50 -8.97 5.14
C ALA A 536 -7.39 -7.96 3.99
N THR A 537 -6.39 -7.08 4.05
CA THR A 537 -6.09 -6.05 3.05
C THR A 537 -5.46 -6.65 1.79
N MET A 538 -4.51 -7.59 1.97
CA MET A 538 -3.95 -8.41 0.89
C MET A 538 -5.03 -9.18 0.12
N LYS A 539 -6.05 -9.70 0.82
CA LYS A 539 -7.21 -10.34 0.20
C LYS A 539 -7.98 -9.35 -0.69
N GLU A 540 -8.26 -8.12 -0.25
CA GLU A 540 -8.95 -7.15 -1.11
C GLU A 540 -8.12 -6.75 -2.34
N LEU A 541 -6.78 -6.69 -2.25
CA LEU A 541 -5.92 -6.52 -3.44
C LEU A 541 -6.07 -7.67 -4.44
N LEU A 542 -6.12 -8.93 -3.98
CA LEU A 542 -6.43 -10.07 -4.84
C LEU A 542 -7.85 -9.99 -5.43
N ILE A 543 -8.84 -9.48 -4.69
CA ILE A 543 -10.20 -9.32 -5.21
C ILE A 543 -10.27 -8.19 -6.27
N CYS A 544 -9.51 -7.12 -6.09
CA CYS A 544 -9.33 -6.04 -7.08
C CYS A 544 -8.54 -6.49 -8.31
N ARG A 545 -7.71 -7.53 -8.17
CA ARG A 545 -6.70 -7.97 -9.15
C ARG A 545 -5.69 -6.88 -9.50
N HIS A 546 -5.43 -5.98 -8.56
CA HIS A 546 -4.59 -4.79 -8.74
C HIS A 546 -3.95 -4.41 -7.40
N LEU A 547 -2.65 -4.09 -7.40
CA LEU A 547 -1.85 -3.91 -6.19
C LEU A 547 -1.97 -2.52 -5.55
N ALA A 548 -2.20 -1.45 -6.32
CA ALA A 548 -2.63 -0.15 -5.78
C ALA A 548 -3.86 0.39 -6.55
N PRO A 549 -5.07 -0.11 -6.24
CA PRO A 549 -6.27 0.12 -7.06
C PRO A 549 -6.55 1.60 -7.36
N SER A 550 -6.60 2.45 -6.34
CA SER A 550 -6.93 3.88 -6.46
C SER A 550 -5.70 4.75 -6.72
N PHE A 551 -5.83 5.70 -7.63
CA PHE A 551 -4.83 6.73 -7.91
C PHE A 551 -5.03 7.98 -7.03
N GLY A 552 -3.96 8.73 -6.77
CA GLY A 552 -4.03 10.04 -6.07
C GLY A 552 -4.09 10.01 -4.53
N ASN A 553 -4.02 8.83 -3.92
CA ASN A 553 -3.85 8.66 -2.48
C ASN A 553 -2.36 8.80 -2.06
N LYS A 554 -1.94 8.30 -0.88
CA LYS A 554 -0.54 8.42 -0.42
C LYS A 554 0.44 7.61 -1.27
N THR A 555 -0.02 6.48 -1.81
CA THR A 555 0.77 5.61 -2.70
C THR A 555 1.09 6.34 -4.00
N GLN A 556 2.34 6.71 -4.18
CA GLN A 556 2.82 7.31 -5.43
C GLN A 556 2.85 6.24 -6.53
N ILE A 557 2.02 6.40 -7.56
CA ILE A 557 1.99 5.50 -8.73
C ILE A 557 2.66 6.20 -9.90
N ALA A 558 3.71 5.59 -10.46
CA ALA A 558 4.46 6.10 -11.59
C ALA A 558 3.71 5.82 -12.92
N PRO A 559 3.48 6.84 -13.77
CA PRO A 559 2.75 6.66 -15.04
C PRO A 559 3.63 5.96 -16.08
N THR A 560 3.63 4.63 -16.10
CA THR A 560 4.37 3.85 -17.11
C THR A 560 3.44 3.31 -18.20
N GLU A 561 3.95 3.24 -19.43
CA GLU A 561 3.25 2.77 -20.65
C GLU A 561 2.42 1.49 -20.43
N LYS A 562 2.90 0.61 -19.55
CA LYS A 562 2.21 -0.59 -19.06
C LYS A 562 1.98 -0.48 -17.56
N ASP A 563 0.79 -0.85 -17.12
CA ASP A 563 0.45 -1.06 -15.72
C ASP A 563 1.03 -2.38 -15.22
N TRP A 564 2.05 -2.29 -14.34
CA TRP A 564 2.73 -3.44 -13.71
C TRP A 564 2.08 -3.87 -12.38
N LEU A 565 1.07 -3.13 -11.89
CA LEU A 565 0.43 -3.39 -10.61
C LEU A 565 -0.73 -4.40 -10.74
N ILE A 566 -1.05 -4.86 -11.95
CA ILE A 566 -2.15 -5.82 -12.20
C ILE A 566 -1.73 -7.26 -11.95
N ILE A 567 -2.54 -7.94 -11.14
CA ILE A 567 -2.39 -9.34 -10.73
C ILE A 567 -2.97 -10.25 -11.83
N ASN A 568 -2.27 -10.34 -12.97
CA ASN A 568 -2.73 -11.08 -14.15
C ASN A 568 -2.75 -12.60 -13.96
N GLU A 569 -1.65 -13.18 -13.46
CA GLU A 569 -1.58 -14.56 -12.96
C GLU A 569 -2.00 -14.58 -11.48
N VAL A 570 -2.69 -15.63 -11.02
CA VAL A 570 -3.02 -15.81 -9.61
C VAL A 570 -1.86 -16.58 -8.96
N PRO A 571 -1.16 -16.01 -7.97
CA PRO A 571 0.01 -16.66 -7.38
C PRO A 571 -0.38 -17.80 -6.43
N ASN A 572 0.58 -18.65 -6.06
CA ASN A 572 0.42 -19.59 -4.96
C ASN A 572 0.67 -18.91 -3.60
N ILE A 573 1.62 -17.97 -3.55
CA ILE A 573 1.99 -17.16 -2.39
C ILE A 573 1.90 -15.68 -2.78
N PHE A 574 1.23 -14.86 -1.98
CA PHE A 574 1.28 -13.40 -2.06
C PHE A 574 2.00 -12.88 -0.82
N HIS A 575 3.11 -12.17 -1.04
CA HIS A 575 4.07 -11.73 -0.03
C HIS A 575 4.15 -10.20 0.01
N THR A 576 3.95 -9.62 1.20
CA THR A 576 4.09 -8.18 1.52
C THR A 576 4.95 -7.95 2.77
N GLY A 577 5.42 -6.71 2.94
CA GLY A 577 6.13 -6.16 4.10
C GLY A 577 5.50 -4.82 4.51
N HIS A 578 6.30 -3.76 4.65
CA HIS A 578 5.94 -2.34 4.82
C HIS A 578 5.16 -1.95 6.08
N LEU A 579 4.34 -2.85 6.63
CA LEU A 579 3.57 -2.64 7.87
C LEU A 579 4.30 -3.15 9.12
N HIS A 580 5.45 -3.81 8.96
CA HIS A 580 6.31 -4.36 10.03
C HIS A 580 5.64 -5.37 11.00
N ILE A 581 4.38 -5.72 10.75
CA ILE A 581 3.54 -6.66 11.52
C ILE A 581 3.34 -7.94 10.70
N ASN A 582 3.64 -9.09 11.29
CA ASN A 582 3.38 -10.40 10.70
C ASN A 582 1.88 -10.64 10.54
N GLY A 583 1.48 -11.20 9.41
CA GLY A 583 0.08 -11.52 9.18
C GLY A 583 -0.11 -12.63 8.17
N PHE A 584 -0.96 -13.59 8.52
CA PHE A 584 -1.10 -14.85 7.79
C PHE A 584 -2.55 -15.08 7.39
N GLY A 585 -2.77 -15.55 6.17
CA GLY A 585 -4.10 -15.90 5.68
C GLY A 585 -4.06 -16.90 4.53
N ILE A 586 -5.23 -17.43 4.21
CA ILE A 586 -5.46 -18.23 2.99
C ILE A 586 -6.71 -17.69 2.31
N TYR A 587 -6.64 -17.37 1.03
CA TYR A 587 -7.80 -16.96 0.24
C TYR A 587 -7.85 -17.78 -1.05
N ARG A 588 -8.88 -18.64 -1.16
CA ARG A 588 -9.09 -19.57 -2.30
C ARG A 588 -7.78 -20.26 -2.73
N GLY A 589 -7.12 -20.93 -1.78
CA GLY A 589 -5.85 -21.63 -1.98
C GLY A 589 -4.60 -20.75 -1.86
N VAL A 590 -4.64 -19.48 -2.28
CA VAL A 590 -3.50 -18.55 -2.21
C VAL A 590 -3.08 -18.31 -0.76
N ARG A 591 -1.78 -18.41 -0.45
CA ARG A 591 -1.22 -18.04 0.85
C ARG A 591 -0.98 -16.54 0.90
N LEU A 592 -1.44 -15.88 1.95
CA LEU A 592 -1.22 -14.45 2.21
C LEU A 592 -0.24 -14.34 3.36
N VAL A 593 0.91 -13.68 3.14
CA VAL A 593 1.97 -13.52 4.12
C VAL A 593 2.48 -12.08 4.12
N ASN A 594 2.23 -11.37 5.22
CA ASN A 594 3.03 -10.20 5.59
C ASN A 594 4.19 -10.67 6.46
N SER A 595 5.44 -10.35 6.08
CA SER A 595 6.64 -10.99 6.68
C SER A 595 7.16 -10.38 7.97
N GLY A 596 6.50 -9.36 8.53
CA GLY A 596 7.00 -8.70 9.74
C GLY A 596 8.14 -7.75 9.42
N CYS A 597 9.22 -7.82 10.20
CA CYS A 597 10.41 -6.98 10.02
C CYS A 597 11.63 -7.58 10.76
N PHE A 598 12.77 -6.90 10.64
CA PHE A 598 13.91 -7.01 11.57
C PHE A 598 14.24 -5.64 12.20
N GLN A 599 13.24 -4.77 12.38
CA GLN A 599 13.39 -3.48 13.03
C GLN A 599 12.54 -3.42 14.32
N ALA A 600 13.13 -2.90 15.40
CA ALA A 600 12.45 -2.56 16.63
C ALA A 600 11.51 -1.34 16.43
N GLN A 601 10.77 -0.99 17.49
CA GLN A 601 9.68 -0.02 17.38
C GLN A 601 10.20 1.43 17.38
N THR A 602 10.45 1.99 16.19
CA THR A 602 10.82 3.41 16.03
C THR A 602 9.79 4.36 16.66
N ASP A 603 10.20 5.56 17.08
CA ASP A 603 9.28 6.57 17.62
C ASP A 603 8.22 7.01 16.60
N PHE A 604 8.51 6.91 15.30
CA PHE A 604 7.52 7.06 14.23
C PHE A 604 6.43 5.99 14.30
N MET A 605 6.79 4.70 14.44
CA MET A 605 5.80 3.62 14.63
C MET A 605 4.97 3.82 15.90
N LYS A 606 5.60 4.22 17.01
CA LYS A 606 4.90 4.56 18.27
C LYS A 606 3.85 5.66 18.03
N SER A 607 4.18 6.69 17.26
CA SER A 607 3.25 7.79 16.92
C SER A 607 2.04 7.36 16.08
N LEU A 608 2.18 6.28 15.29
CA LEU A 608 1.12 5.68 14.49
C LEU A 608 0.37 4.53 15.21
N GLY A 609 0.77 4.20 16.45
CA GLY A 609 0.22 3.06 17.20
C GLY A 609 0.69 1.68 16.68
N ILE A 610 1.64 1.64 15.75
CA ILE A 610 2.15 0.41 15.14
C ILE A 610 3.06 -0.31 16.15
N SER A 611 2.76 -1.58 16.43
CA SER A 611 3.56 -2.45 17.29
C SER A 611 4.19 -3.56 16.43
N PRO A 612 5.44 -3.41 15.96
CA PRO A 612 6.07 -4.33 15.02
C PRO A 612 6.40 -5.68 15.66
N THR A 613 6.60 -6.68 14.82
CA THR A 613 6.90 -8.07 15.21
C THR A 613 8.28 -8.51 14.72
N PRO A 614 9.39 -7.90 15.20
CA PRO A 614 10.71 -8.19 14.65
C PRO A 614 11.17 -9.63 14.93
N GLY A 615 11.80 -10.26 13.93
CA GLY A 615 12.35 -11.62 14.05
C GLY A 615 11.30 -12.76 14.07
N GLU A 616 10.06 -12.47 13.72
CA GLU A 616 9.02 -13.46 13.43
C GLU A 616 9.08 -13.84 11.94
N VAL A 617 9.70 -14.97 11.61
CA VAL A 617 9.99 -15.38 10.23
C VAL A 617 8.96 -16.38 9.68
N PRO A 618 8.21 -16.04 8.61
CA PRO A 618 7.44 -17.00 7.82
C PRO A 618 8.33 -17.94 7.00
N ILE A 619 8.05 -19.24 7.07
CA ILE A 619 8.66 -20.27 6.23
C ILE A 619 7.54 -21.08 5.57
N ILE A 620 7.48 -21.09 4.23
CA ILE A 620 6.51 -21.90 3.47
C ILE A 620 7.20 -23.16 2.93
N GLU A 621 6.68 -24.33 3.28
CA GLU A 621 7.05 -25.60 2.66
C GLU A 621 6.45 -25.67 1.24
N LEU A 622 7.26 -25.82 0.19
CA LEU A 622 6.84 -25.75 -1.22
C LEU A 622 6.03 -26.99 -1.66
N ASP A 623 6.24 -28.13 -0.99
CA ASP A 623 5.56 -29.41 -1.23
C ASP A 623 4.07 -29.41 -0.83
N THR A 624 3.73 -28.60 0.18
CA THR A 624 2.43 -28.62 0.87
C THR A 624 1.78 -27.22 0.98
N LEU A 625 2.55 -26.18 0.64
CA LEU A 625 2.27 -24.78 0.96
C LEU A 625 1.91 -24.56 2.44
N LYS A 626 2.48 -25.36 3.34
CA LYS A 626 2.28 -25.20 4.78
C LYS A 626 3.10 -24.01 5.28
N ASN A 627 2.45 -23.08 5.99
CA ASN A 627 3.14 -22.04 6.72
C ASN A 627 3.68 -22.58 8.04
N ILE A 628 4.96 -22.33 8.29
CA ILE A 628 5.66 -22.56 9.55
C ILE A 628 6.09 -21.20 10.06
N HIS A 629 5.68 -20.88 11.28
CA HIS A 629 6.09 -19.64 11.94
C HIS A 629 7.31 -19.89 12.82
N LEU A 630 8.40 -19.16 12.58
CA LEU A 630 9.63 -19.20 13.36
C LEU A 630 9.80 -17.89 14.12
N ASP A 631 9.50 -17.90 15.41
CA ASP A 631 9.89 -16.81 16.30
C ASP A 631 11.35 -17.00 16.77
N LEU A 632 12.20 -16.02 16.44
CA LEU A 632 13.62 -16.01 16.81
C LEU A 632 13.86 -15.58 18.26
N LYS A 633 12.86 -15.07 18.98
CA LYS A 633 12.96 -14.76 20.42
C LYS A 633 12.81 -16.01 21.29
N THR A 634 11.93 -16.95 20.91
CA THR A 634 11.65 -18.18 21.70
C THR A 634 12.40 -19.44 21.25
N ILE A 635 13.19 -19.41 20.19
CA ILE A 635 14.02 -20.56 19.78
C ILE A 635 15.21 -20.82 20.72
N HIS A 636 15.44 -22.10 21.04
CA HIS A 636 16.51 -22.62 21.91
C HIS A 636 17.14 -23.86 21.25
#